data_AF-A0A928CDF9-F1
#
_entry.id   AF-A0A928CDF9-F1
#
_cell.length_a   1.000
_cell.length_b   1.000
_cell.length_c   1.000
_cell.angle_alpha   90.00
_cell.angle_beta   90.00
_cell.angle_gamma   90.00
#
_symmetry.space_group_name_H-M   'P 1'
#
loop_
_entity.id
_entity.type
_entity.pdbx_description
1 polymer ?
#
loop_
_entity_poly.entity_id
_entity_poly.type
_entity_poly.pdbx_seq_one_letter_code
_entity_poly.pdbx_strand_id
1 'polypeptide(L)'
;MKKILTTLTLLITLCSYAFGQYDYHFDQPGVWEGAGMRIGYGEVYIDGSIQKNVDYIEIAAFINNEVHGRQLGISDALKSFTIGGANKFDNSEITFKVFNHLTNEELTAEETAIYLDEQVLGPGPWDPYKIYFTTSQPVAKIGNTEYNTLAAAVEAATEGNNEITLLRNAEGKGIVIDKNITIDFNTYTYTFVEEGVGDTPTKSNGFQILAGNTVTLKNGALNVDEESKDDFYILIQNYSNLTVENMKLDGTNLDMWSATDGDSYVLSNNSGNVSISNSTIKANNDGTKSFAFDVCKYASYTAPVVTLDATSTISGIVELSGGELYTNAALPIVAKKSFEKVSGEVGETEGWGTISTPIANVNIPANENHDLYMYEEKTAMWRYYTNENGENAGQPFSTFELGQGYLYANKEDITIELTGTLNVEPVELNITYTPEMGDLAGFNFVGNPFAHNISEAHFVTTNGARLSNGFYVVSPDGAIAVRPANAVIAPMESVMVQTDAKTKLTINNVVSPASKRSEINNGQLEINVANANYSDVAYVSFNDGKGLNKIGHRNAEIPMVYVPVDGVNYAIAMMNQDVTEIPVSFQAATMGEYTIGVEAQDCEYAMMTLVDRFTGIETNLLLEDYTFIAKSNDSAERFIIKLAMDNSNGDVNENFAFINNGMMYIYNIEGQGVVNIYDVTGRPVAEYNVAESANISTSEFAAGVYIIRMSDENGVKVQKIVVE
;
A
#
# COMPACT_ATOMS: atom_id res chain seq x y z
N MET A 1 -15.86 22.32 30.99
CA MET A 1 -17.03 21.75 31.72
C MET A 1 -16.75 21.86 33.23
N LYS A 2 -17.68 22.41 34.03
CA LYS A 2 -17.56 22.43 35.50
C LYS A 2 -17.61 20.99 36.02
N LYS A 3 -16.52 20.50 36.62
CA LYS A 3 -16.49 19.23 37.37
C LYS A 3 -17.55 19.27 38.46
N ILE A 4 -18.49 18.32 38.45
CA ILE A 4 -19.37 18.07 39.59
C ILE A 4 -18.50 17.29 40.60
N LEU A 5 -18.02 17.97 41.63
CA LEU A 5 -17.29 17.34 42.74
C LEU A 5 -18.30 16.61 43.64
N THR A 6 -18.07 15.33 43.88
CA THR A 6 -18.78 14.57 44.92
C THR A 6 -17.89 14.56 46.16
N THR A 7 -18.21 15.36 47.17
CA THR A 7 -17.39 15.51 48.38
C THR A 7 -17.80 14.51 49.45
N LEU A 8 -16.85 13.72 49.97
CA LEU A 8 -17.02 12.94 51.20
C LEU A 8 -16.13 13.56 52.29
N THR A 9 -16.73 14.19 53.29
CA THR A 9 -15.99 14.77 54.43
C THR A 9 -15.93 13.73 55.56
N LEU A 10 -14.72 13.24 55.89
CA LEU A 10 -14.50 12.34 57.02
C LEU A 10 -13.79 13.10 58.16
N LEU A 11 -14.41 13.14 59.34
CA LEU A 11 -13.83 13.75 60.54
C LEU A 11 -13.10 12.66 61.35
N ILE A 12 -11.77 12.70 61.46
CA ILE A 12 -11.00 11.73 62.26
C ILE A 12 -10.50 12.41 63.55
N THR A 13 -10.76 11.79 64.70
CA THR A 13 -10.25 12.24 66.01
C THR A 13 -9.01 11.42 66.37
N LEU A 14 -7.86 12.08 66.57
CA LEU A 14 -6.63 11.44 67.04
C LEU A 14 -6.69 11.25 68.56
N CYS A 15 -6.48 10.02 69.04
CA CYS A 15 -6.36 9.72 70.47
C CYS A 15 -4.93 9.27 70.77
N SER A 16 -4.16 10.03 71.54
CA SER A 16 -2.81 9.66 71.98
C SER A 16 -2.86 8.88 73.31
N TYR A 17 -2.27 7.69 73.34
CA TYR A 17 -2.01 6.93 74.58
C TYR A 17 -0.57 7.20 75.03
N ALA A 18 -0.39 7.78 76.22
CA ALA A 18 0.92 7.98 76.84
C ALA A 18 1.23 6.84 77.82
N PHE A 19 2.43 6.23 77.72
CA PHE A 19 2.97 5.33 78.74
C PHE A 19 4.24 5.91 79.37
N GLY A 20 4.24 6.04 80.71
CA GLY A 20 5.40 5.85 81.59
C GLY A 20 6.31 7.06 81.88
N GLN A 21 6.11 7.66 83.07
CA GLN A 21 7.07 8.51 83.78
C GLN A 21 8.26 7.69 84.31
N TYR A 22 9.48 8.23 84.25
CA TYR A 22 10.57 7.88 85.15
C TYR A 22 11.15 9.15 85.78
N ASP A 23 11.02 9.25 87.11
CA ASP A 23 11.60 10.29 87.96
C ASP A 23 13.09 10.02 88.22
N TYR A 24 13.92 11.06 88.13
CA TYR A 24 15.17 11.18 88.88
C TYR A 24 15.34 12.62 89.39
N HIS A 25 15.35 12.77 90.71
CA HIS A 25 15.83 13.95 91.42
C HIS A 25 17.32 13.78 91.74
N PHE A 26 18.18 14.78 91.53
CA PHE A 26 19.32 15.15 92.40
C PHE A 26 19.90 16.55 92.06
N ASP A 27 20.51 17.17 93.08
CA ASP A 27 20.85 18.60 93.29
C ASP A 27 22.00 19.23 92.45
N GLN A 28 21.90 20.56 92.30
CA GLN A 28 22.91 21.60 91.92
C GLN A 28 22.93 22.12 90.45
N PRO A 29 23.21 23.42 90.22
CA PRO A 29 22.94 24.09 88.95
C PRO A 29 24.16 24.06 88.02
N GLY A 30 24.04 23.32 86.92
CA GLY A 30 25.04 23.27 85.86
C GLY A 30 24.42 22.77 84.56
N VAL A 31 24.57 23.58 83.52
CA VAL A 31 24.26 23.35 82.09
C VAL A 31 24.19 21.87 81.70
N TRP A 32 23.05 21.41 81.18
CA TRP A 32 22.98 20.23 80.30
C TRP A 32 21.86 20.30 79.25
N GLU A 33 22.28 19.97 78.04
CA GLU A 33 21.49 19.45 76.92
C GLU A 33 20.76 18.15 77.30
N GLY A 34 19.61 17.90 76.67
CA GLY A 34 19.08 16.54 76.50
C GLY A 34 17.97 16.13 77.45
N ALA A 35 16.72 16.46 77.09
CA ALA A 35 15.55 15.64 77.39
C ALA A 35 14.73 15.53 76.10
N GLY A 36 15.00 14.49 75.32
CA GLY A 36 14.22 14.19 74.12
C GLY A 36 12.87 13.59 74.53
N MET A 37 11.78 14.31 74.29
CA MET A 37 10.47 13.67 74.14
C MET A 37 10.54 12.77 72.91
N ARG A 38 10.53 11.44 73.10
CA ARG A 38 10.16 10.52 72.01
C ARG A 38 8.65 10.56 71.87
N ILE A 39 8.16 11.34 70.91
CA ILE A 39 6.79 11.19 70.42
C ILE A 39 6.75 9.83 69.72
N GLY A 40 5.98 8.89 70.28
CA GLY A 40 5.77 7.57 69.70
C GLY A 40 5.09 7.69 68.34
N TYR A 41 5.53 6.84 67.42
CA TYR A 41 4.98 6.64 66.08
C TYR A 41 3.44 6.64 66.09
N GLY A 42 2.82 7.60 65.42
CA GLY A 42 1.37 7.63 65.22
C GLY A 42 1.02 6.94 63.90
N GLU A 43 0.26 5.85 63.98
CA GLU A 43 -0.39 5.25 62.81
C GLU A 43 -1.75 5.94 62.59
N VAL A 44 -2.03 6.39 61.37
CA VAL A 44 -3.35 6.91 60.99
C VAL A 44 -4.21 5.75 60.50
N TYR A 45 -5.28 5.45 61.22
CA TYR A 45 -6.28 4.44 60.82
C TYR A 45 -7.50 5.14 60.21
N ILE A 46 -7.82 4.80 58.95
CA ILE A 46 -9.12 5.12 58.34
C ILE A 46 -9.99 3.87 58.46
N ASP A 47 -11.02 3.93 59.29
CA ASP A 47 -12.04 2.87 59.39
C ASP A 47 -13.28 3.29 58.59
N GLY A 48 -13.46 2.70 57.40
CA GLY A 48 -14.59 2.99 56.54
C GLY A 48 -14.51 2.33 55.16
N SER A 49 -15.66 1.96 54.60
CA SER A 49 -15.77 1.48 53.22
C SER A 49 -15.72 2.65 52.24
N ILE A 50 -14.66 2.75 51.43
CA ILE A 50 -14.61 3.68 50.29
C ILE A 50 -15.52 3.13 49.18
N GLN A 51 -16.53 3.89 48.76
CA GLN A 51 -17.39 3.49 47.64
C GLN A 51 -16.64 3.63 46.30
N LYS A 52 -17.01 2.79 45.32
CA LYS A 52 -16.64 3.00 43.90
C LYS A 52 -17.00 4.44 43.51
N ASN A 53 -16.10 5.16 42.82
CA ASN A 53 -16.25 6.55 42.32
C ASN A 53 -15.87 7.69 43.29
N VAL A 54 -14.71 7.62 43.93
CA VAL A 54 -14.14 8.75 44.68
C VAL A 54 -12.97 9.35 43.90
N ASP A 55 -13.12 10.60 43.43
CA ASP A 55 -12.10 11.31 42.64
C ASP A 55 -10.88 11.73 43.49
N TYR A 56 -11.10 12.01 44.79
CA TYR A 56 -10.06 12.32 45.78
C TYR A 56 -10.59 12.11 47.21
N ILE A 57 -9.70 11.89 48.18
CA ILE A 57 -10.02 11.88 49.63
C ILE A 57 -9.28 13.04 50.29
N GLU A 58 -10.01 13.92 50.97
CA GLU A 58 -9.43 14.99 51.80
C GLU A 58 -9.11 14.45 53.20
N ILE A 59 -7.84 14.55 53.62
CA ILE A 59 -7.43 14.29 55.00
C ILE A 59 -6.85 15.58 55.58
N ALA A 60 -7.47 16.11 56.63
CA ALA A 60 -6.89 17.19 57.43
C ALA A 60 -6.02 16.58 58.54
N ALA A 61 -4.69 16.70 58.44
CA ALA A 61 -3.78 16.32 59.50
C ALA A 61 -3.36 17.56 60.31
N PHE A 62 -3.59 17.54 61.63
CA PHE A 62 -3.10 18.57 62.55
C PHE A 62 -1.69 18.18 63.02
N ILE A 63 -0.67 18.91 62.57
CA ILE A 63 0.69 18.75 63.09
C ILE A 63 0.81 19.65 64.32
N ASN A 64 0.92 19.05 65.50
CA ASN A 64 1.08 19.79 66.76
C ASN A 64 2.52 20.31 66.84
N ASN A 65 2.70 21.60 66.55
CA ASN A 65 4.03 22.22 66.44
C ASN A 65 4.42 22.90 67.76
N GLU A 66 4.87 22.12 68.74
CA GLU A 66 5.59 22.65 69.90
C GLU A 66 6.99 22.05 70.00
N VAL A 67 7.90 22.47 69.12
CA VAL A 67 9.34 22.41 69.38
C VAL A 67 9.99 23.68 68.82
N HIS A 68 10.39 24.58 69.71
CA HIS A 68 11.17 25.76 69.34
C HIS A 68 12.50 25.34 68.68
N GLY A 69 12.68 25.75 67.42
CA GLY A 69 14.00 25.90 66.80
C GLY A 69 14.66 24.66 66.19
N ARG A 70 13.91 23.61 65.78
CA ARG A 70 14.46 22.57 64.90
C ARG A 70 13.62 22.32 63.66
N GLN A 71 14.33 22.19 62.54
CA GLN A 71 13.85 21.82 61.22
C GLN A 71 13.17 20.44 61.28
N LEU A 72 11.86 20.38 61.03
CA LEU A 72 11.13 19.13 60.79
C LEU A 72 10.93 19.01 59.28
N GLY A 73 11.85 18.31 58.61
CA GLY A 73 11.57 17.80 57.27
C GLY A 73 10.45 16.78 57.36
N ILE A 74 9.49 16.83 56.42
CA ILE A 74 8.37 15.86 56.32
C ILE A 74 8.89 14.41 56.17
N SER A 75 10.19 14.22 55.88
CA SER A 75 10.83 12.92 55.67
C SER A 75 10.82 11.96 56.85
N ASP A 76 10.70 12.42 58.10
CA ASP A 76 10.88 11.55 59.27
C ASP A 76 9.57 11.13 59.98
N ALA A 77 8.42 11.71 59.62
CA ALA A 77 7.15 11.47 60.32
C ALA A 77 6.17 10.53 59.60
N LEU A 78 6.29 10.32 58.28
CA LEU A 78 5.43 9.40 57.53
C LEU A 78 6.27 8.29 56.89
N LYS A 79 6.56 7.23 57.66
CA LYS A 79 7.20 6.02 57.11
C LYS A 79 6.21 5.00 56.54
N SER A 80 4.92 5.09 56.88
CA SER A 80 3.91 4.15 56.37
C SER A 80 2.48 4.67 56.59
N PHE A 81 1.66 4.63 55.54
CA PHE A 81 0.21 4.78 55.61
C PHE A 81 -0.41 3.42 55.24
N THR A 82 -1.19 2.82 56.15
CA THR A 82 -1.79 1.49 55.95
C THR A 82 -3.30 1.63 55.89
N ILE A 83 -3.93 1.37 54.75
CA ILE A 83 -5.38 1.30 54.63
C ILE A 83 -5.83 -0.08 55.12
N GLY A 84 -6.41 -0.13 56.33
CA GLY A 84 -7.01 -1.34 56.88
C GLY A 84 -8.46 -1.49 56.41
N GLY A 85 -8.72 -2.43 55.50
CA GLY A 85 -10.07 -2.78 55.06
C GLY A 85 -10.06 -3.97 54.10
N ALA A 86 -11.11 -4.80 54.13
CA ALA A 86 -11.21 -6.07 53.41
C ALA A 86 -11.31 -5.97 51.86
N ASN A 87 -10.88 -4.87 51.24
CA ASN A 87 -10.82 -4.73 49.80
C ASN A 87 -9.36 -4.56 49.38
N LYS A 88 -8.81 -5.59 48.74
CA LYS A 88 -7.53 -5.49 48.01
C LYS A 88 -7.64 -4.32 47.02
N PHE A 89 -6.77 -3.32 47.15
CA PHE A 89 -6.42 -2.51 45.98
C PHE A 89 -5.70 -3.46 45.03
N ASP A 90 -6.29 -3.73 43.88
CA ASP A 90 -5.73 -4.63 42.87
C ASP A 90 -4.57 -3.87 42.19
N ASN A 91 -3.35 -4.02 42.71
CA ASN A 91 -2.06 -3.64 42.11
C ASN A 91 -1.91 -2.26 41.44
N SER A 92 -2.79 -1.28 41.67
CA SER A 92 -2.61 0.09 41.20
C SER A 92 -1.56 0.79 42.07
N GLU A 93 -0.44 1.22 41.49
CA GLU A 93 0.50 2.14 42.16
C GLU A 93 -0.26 3.40 42.62
N ILE A 94 -0.22 3.66 43.93
CA ILE A 94 -0.73 4.90 44.51
C ILE A 94 0.40 5.92 44.45
N THR A 95 0.26 6.94 43.62
CA THR A 95 1.16 8.10 43.59
C THR A 95 0.66 9.20 44.54
N PHE A 96 1.58 9.80 45.28
CA PHE A 96 1.30 10.87 46.23
C PHE A 96 1.68 12.21 45.61
N LYS A 97 0.76 13.17 45.61
CA LYS A 97 1.03 14.56 45.20
C LYS A 97 0.70 15.50 46.35
N VAL A 98 1.65 16.37 46.68
CA VAL A 98 1.50 17.39 47.73
C VAL A 98 1.28 18.72 47.03
N PHE A 99 0.30 19.50 47.48
CA PHE A 99 0.00 20.80 46.88
C PHE A 99 0.16 21.92 47.91
N ASN A 100 0.60 23.08 47.44
CA ASN A 100 0.60 24.30 48.21
C ASN A 100 -0.85 24.73 48.49
N HIS A 101 -1.21 24.97 49.75
CA HIS A 101 -2.59 25.31 50.12
C HIS A 101 -3.03 26.72 49.71
N LEU A 102 -2.09 27.64 49.47
CA LEU A 102 -2.35 29.02 49.07
C LEU A 102 -2.46 29.15 47.55
N THR A 103 -1.56 28.50 46.82
CA THR A 103 -1.48 28.61 45.36
C THR A 103 -2.17 27.46 44.64
N ASN A 104 -2.41 26.33 45.33
CA ASN A 104 -2.98 25.11 44.80
C ASN A 104 -2.12 24.47 43.68
N GLU A 105 -0.83 24.80 43.66
CA GLU A 105 0.20 24.24 42.77
C GLU A 105 0.82 22.97 43.38
N GLU A 106 1.21 22.02 42.54
CA GLU A 106 1.88 20.77 42.92
C GLU A 106 3.32 21.07 43.36
N LEU A 107 3.71 20.60 44.56
CA LEU A 107 5.08 20.71 45.07
C LEU A 107 5.90 19.53 44.54
N THR A 108 7.01 19.84 43.88
CA THR A 108 7.91 18.80 43.34
C THR A 108 8.84 18.25 44.42
N ALA A 109 9.37 17.04 44.22
CA ALA A 109 10.21 16.36 45.22
C ALA A 109 11.46 17.15 45.64
N GLU A 110 11.94 18.08 44.79
CA GLU A 110 13.10 18.94 45.05
C GLU A 110 12.77 20.20 45.87
N GLU A 111 11.49 20.58 46.02
CA GLU A 111 11.04 21.77 46.78
C GLU A 111 10.74 21.46 48.26
N THR A 112 11.21 20.31 48.77
CA THR A 112 10.88 19.80 50.11
C THR A 112 11.61 20.49 51.28
N ALA A 113 12.32 21.60 51.02
CA ALA A 113 12.84 22.51 52.04
C ALA A 113 12.05 23.83 52.02
N ILE A 114 10.91 23.87 52.72
CA ILE A 114 10.21 25.13 52.99
C ILE A 114 11.05 25.93 53.98
N TYR A 115 11.73 26.97 53.50
CA TYR A 115 12.28 28.03 54.34
C TYR A 115 11.11 28.93 54.77
N LEU A 116 10.65 28.79 56.01
CA LEU A 116 9.80 29.80 56.63
C LEU A 116 10.68 30.99 56.98
N ASP A 117 10.55 32.09 56.24
CA ASP A 117 11.17 33.36 56.59
C ASP A 117 10.72 33.78 58.01
N GLU A 118 11.67 34.20 58.83
CA GLU A 118 11.46 34.64 60.20
C GLU A 118 10.72 35.98 60.21
N GLN A 119 9.44 36.00 59.87
CA GLN A 119 8.48 37.01 60.30
C GLN A 119 7.11 36.74 59.67
N VAL A 120 6.20 36.14 60.44
CA VAL A 120 4.89 36.72 60.83
C VAL A 120 4.28 35.76 61.85
N LEU A 121 4.52 36.00 63.14
CA LEU A 121 3.72 35.40 64.21
C LEU A 121 2.59 36.35 64.57
N GLY A 122 1.42 36.12 63.99
CA GLY A 122 0.13 36.50 64.56
C GLY A 122 -0.67 35.23 64.84
N PRO A 123 -1.57 35.19 65.84
CA PRO A 123 -2.36 34.00 66.15
C PRO A 123 -3.45 33.84 65.08
N GLY A 124 -3.11 33.18 63.98
CA GLY A 124 -4.03 32.72 62.94
C GLY A 124 -4.33 31.23 63.09
N PRO A 125 -5.50 30.76 62.62
CA PRO A 125 -5.93 29.38 62.80
C PRO A 125 -5.01 28.44 62.01
N TRP A 126 -4.62 27.35 62.67
CA TRP A 126 -4.02 26.12 62.12
C TRP A 126 -4.29 25.91 60.62
N ASP A 127 -3.29 26.13 59.76
CA ASP A 127 -3.43 25.86 58.33
C ASP A 127 -3.19 24.37 58.05
N PRO A 128 -4.20 23.61 57.59
CA PRO A 128 -4.03 22.21 57.24
C PRO A 128 -3.33 22.06 55.88
N TYR A 129 -2.34 21.17 55.80
CA TYR A 129 -1.81 20.70 54.52
C TYR A 129 -2.87 19.82 53.82
N LYS A 130 -3.08 20.04 52.52
CA LYS A 130 -3.95 19.20 51.69
C LYS A 130 -3.11 18.11 51.03
N ILE A 131 -3.44 16.85 51.33
CA ILE A 131 -2.89 15.68 50.64
C ILE A 131 -3.99 15.14 49.74
N TYR A 132 -3.71 15.02 48.43
CA TYR A 132 -4.64 14.45 47.47
C TYR A 132 -4.19 13.05 47.07
N PHE A 133 -5.13 12.10 47.06
CA PHE A 133 -4.93 10.77 46.52
C PHE A 133 -5.63 10.69 45.17
N THR A 134 -4.86 10.47 44.09
CA THR A 134 -5.43 10.18 42.77
C THR A 134 -5.41 8.68 42.54
N THR A 135 -6.58 8.06 42.37
CA THR A 135 -6.65 6.72 41.79
C THR A 135 -6.53 6.86 40.28
N SER A 136 -5.50 6.24 39.68
CA SER A 136 -5.40 6.15 38.22
C SER A 136 -6.55 5.28 37.73
N GLN A 137 -7.55 5.90 37.11
CA GLN A 137 -8.66 5.17 36.50
C GLN A 137 -8.16 4.52 35.21
N PRO A 138 -8.62 3.31 34.88
CA PRO A 138 -8.21 2.65 33.65
C PRO A 138 -8.60 3.48 32.43
N VAL A 139 -7.67 3.55 31.48
CA VAL A 139 -7.81 4.28 30.23
C VAL A 139 -8.40 3.38 29.15
N ALA A 140 -7.97 2.13 29.09
CA ALA A 140 -8.37 1.19 28.06
C ALA A 140 -8.65 -0.19 28.65
N LYS A 141 -9.30 -1.06 27.88
CA LYS A 141 -9.48 -2.47 28.22
C LYS A 141 -9.38 -3.37 27.01
N ILE A 142 -9.09 -4.64 27.28
CA ILE A 142 -9.23 -5.75 26.32
C ILE A 142 -10.09 -6.82 27.00
N GLY A 143 -11.26 -7.11 26.43
CA GLY A 143 -12.26 -7.94 27.09
C GLY A 143 -12.67 -7.33 28.44
N ASN A 144 -12.32 -8.02 29.54
CA ASN A 144 -12.56 -7.56 30.91
C ASN A 144 -11.29 -7.06 31.62
N THR A 145 -10.13 -7.14 30.98
CA THR A 145 -8.86 -6.70 31.57
C THR A 145 -8.67 -5.21 31.30
N GLU A 146 -8.50 -4.43 32.36
CA GLU A 146 -8.34 -2.98 32.33
C GLU A 146 -6.86 -2.57 32.38
N TYR A 147 -6.50 -1.49 31.68
CA TYR A 147 -5.14 -0.96 31.55
C TYR A 147 -5.12 0.54 31.85
N ASN A 148 -4.07 0.99 32.53
CA ASN A 148 -3.90 2.39 32.92
C ASN A 148 -3.57 3.33 31.76
N THR A 149 -3.11 2.80 30.62
CA THR A 149 -2.79 3.58 29.42
C THR A 149 -3.23 2.82 28.16
N LEU A 150 -3.45 3.54 27.06
CA LEU A 150 -3.72 2.92 25.77
C LEU A 150 -2.49 2.13 25.27
N ALA A 151 -1.28 2.66 25.45
CA ALA A 151 -0.04 1.98 25.09
C ALA A 151 0.10 0.60 25.76
N ALA A 152 -0.21 0.50 27.06
CA ALA A 152 -0.16 -0.77 27.78
C ALA A 152 -1.18 -1.78 27.25
N ALA A 153 -2.36 -1.31 26.82
CA ALA A 153 -3.33 -2.19 26.15
C ALA A 153 -2.83 -2.66 24.79
N VAL A 154 -2.24 -1.77 23.97
CA VAL A 154 -1.64 -2.13 22.67
C VAL A 154 -0.51 -3.15 22.82
N GLU A 155 0.36 -2.98 23.81
CA GLU A 155 1.41 -3.93 24.12
C GLU A 155 0.84 -5.31 24.51
N ALA A 156 -0.19 -5.33 25.37
CA ALA A 156 -0.81 -6.56 25.85
C ALA A 156 -1.72 -7.27 24.84
N ALA A 157 -2.13 -6.61 23.76
CA ALA A 157 -2.94 -7.22 22.71
C ALA A 157 -2.22 -8.39 22.03
N THR A 158 -2.97 -9.46 21.76
CA THR A 158 -2.47 -10.71 21.17
C THR A 158 -3.42 -11.21 20.09
N GLU A 159 -2.95 -12.13 19.24
CA GLU A 159 -3.80 -12.77 18.24
C GLU A 159 -4.99 -13.48 18.89
N GLY A 160 -6.21 -13.11 18.49
CA GLY A 160 -7.46 -13.58 19.10
C GLY A 160 -7.96 -12.78 20.31
N ASN A 161 -7.17 -11.83 20.83
CA ASN A 161 -7.57 -10.89 21.88
C ASN A 161 -6.98 -9.50 21.59
N ASN A 162 -7.48 -8.89 20.52
CA ASN A 162 -6.90 -7.71 19.88
C ASN A 162 -7.89 -6.54 19.72
N GLU A 163 -9.05 -6.62 20.36
CA GLU A 163 -10.02 -5.53 20.44
C GLU A 163 -9.80 -4.71 21.71
N ILE A 164 -9.27 -3.50 21.54
CA ILE A 164 -9.04 -2.53 22.59
C ILE A 164 -10.19 -1.54 22.60
N THR A 165 -10.78 -1.26 23.77
CA THR A 165 -11.79 -0.21 23.94
C THR A 165 -11.29 0.88 24.86
N LEU A 166 -11.37 2.14 24.43
CA LEU A 166 -11.08 3.30 25.26
C LEU A 166 -12.25 3.56 26.23
N LEU A 167 -11.93 3.86 27.49
CA LEU A 167 -12.92 3.99 28.57
C LEU A 167 -13.21 5.44 28.97
N ARG A 168 -12.37 6.38 28.52
CA ARG A 168 -12.42 7.80 28.83
C ARG A 168 -11.51 8.55 27.88
N ASN A 169 -11.69 9.87 27.80
CA ASN A 169 -10.65 10.72 27.21
C ASN A 169 -9.33 10.48 27.94
N ALA A 170 -8.26 10.40 27.17
CA ALA A 170 -6.93 10.10 27.68
C ALA A 170 -5.87 10.87 26.91
N GLU A 171 -4.77 11.12 27.60
CA GLU A 171 -3.56 11.71 27.05
C GLU A 171 -2.44 10.68 27.16
N GLY A 172 -1.52 10.69 26.20
CA GLY A 172 -0.31 9.87 26.29
C GLY A 172 0.62 10.06 25.11
N LYS A 173 1.78 9.41 25.22
CA LYS A 173 2.84 9.44 24.21
C LYS A 173 2.41 8.82 22.89
N GLY A 174 3.26 8.98 21.87
CA GLY A 174 3.15 8.23 20.63
C GLY A 174 3.17 6.71 20.86
N ILE A 175 2.56 5.95 19.96
CA ILE A 175 2.39 4.49 20.07
C ILE A 175 2.79 3.81 18.77
N VAL A 176 3.65 2.79 18.88
CA VAL A 176 3.98 1.88 17.78
C VAL A 176 2.97 0.72 17.77
N ILE A 177 2.46 0.39 16.59
CA ILE A 177 1.56 -0.76 16.37
C ILE A 177 2.25 -1.71 15.39
N ASP A 178 2.59 -2.89 15.87
CA ASP A 178 3.36 -3.92 15.17
C ASP A 178 2.59 -5.24 14.98
N LYS A 179 1.27 -5.22 15.22
CA LYS A 179 0.40 -6.40 15.19
C LYS A 179 -1.01 -6.06 14.71
N ASN A 180 -1.77 -7.09 14.33
CA ASN A 180 -3.17 -6.95 13.92
C ASN A 180 -4.07 -6.58 15.12
N ILE A 181 -4.65 -5.38 15.13
CA ILE A 181 -5.51 -4.89 16.23
C ILE A 181 -6.70 -4.07 15.76
N THR A 182 -7.71 -3.99 16.61
CA THR A 182 -8.80 -3.01 16.52
C THR A 182 -8.80 -2.13 17.77
N ILE A 183 -8.78 -0.82 17.59
CA ILE A 183 -8.96 0.16 18.67
C ILE A 183 -10.29 0.87 18.46
N ASP A 184 -11.24 0.58 19.34
CA ASP A 184 -12.50 1.30 19.46
C ASP A 184 -12.35 2.43 20.50
N PHE A 185 -12.35 3.68 20.03
CA PHE A 185 -12.23 4.85 20.87
C PHE A 185 -13.52 5.17 21.64
N ASN A 186 -14.62 4.47 21.35
CA ASN A 186 -15.88 4.52 22.07
C ASN A 186 -16.36 5.96 22.40
N THR A 187 -16.35 6.81 21.39
CA THR A 187 -16.67 8.25 21.38
C THR A 187 -15.67 9.16 22.09
N TYR A 188 -14.63 8.61 22.71
CA TYR A 188 -13.61 9.37 23.43
C TYR A 188 -12.50 9.87 22.51
N THR A 189 -11.75 10.86 23.02
CA THR A 189 -10.57 11.42 22.39
C THR A 189 -9.31 10.86 23.03
N TYR A 190 -8.33 10.47 22.21
CA TYR A 190 -6.96 10.28 22.64
C TYR A 190 -6.10 11.44 22.13
N THR A 191 -5.50 12.18 23.06
CA THR A 191 -4.64 13.33 22.78
C THR A 191 -3.17 12.93 22.93
N PHE A 192 -2.37 13.11 21.88
CA PHE A 192 -0.94 12.87 21.94
C PHE A 192 -0.22 14.00 22.69
N VAL A 193 0.65 13.62 23.62
CA VAL A 193 1.59 14.50 24.34
C VAL A 193 3.01 13.98 24.19
N GLU A 194 4.01 14.84 24.39
CA GLU A 194 5.44 14.49 24.22
C GLU A 194 5.87 13.22 25.01
N GLU A 195 6.75 12.35 24.48
CA GLU A 195 7.37 12.35 23.15
C GLU A 195 6.54 11.54 22.13
N GLY A 196 6.70 11.83 20.84
CA GLY A 196 6.20 10.98 19.76
C GLY A 196 6.97 9.66 19.60
N VAL A 197 6.64 8.90 18.56
CA VAL A 197 7.36 7.68 18.14
C VAL A 197 7.92 7.83 16.73
N GLY A 198 8.80 6.91 16.31
CA GLY A 198 9.49 6.96 15.02
C GLY A 198 10.99 6.73 15.15
N ASP A 199 11.70 6.90 14.03
CA ASP A 199 13.14 6.72 13.99
C ASP A 199 13.88 7.92 14.60
N THR A 200 15.00 7.65 15.27
CA THR A 200 15.87 8.69 15.79
C THR A 200 16.55 9.47 14.66
N PRO A 201 16.74 10.80 14.78
CA PRO A 201 16.56 11.60 16.01
C PRO A 201 15.15 12.21 16.18
N THR A 202 14.23 12.00 15.26
CA THR A 202 12.97 12.74 15.15
C THR A 202 11.78 11.81 15.41
N LYS A 203 11.55 11.45 16.68
CA LYS A 203 10.38 10.67 17.08
C LYS A 203 9.11 11.54 17.00
N SER A 204 8.57 11.72 15.81
CA SER A 204 7.58 12.77 15.52
C SER A 204 6.17 12.29 15.22
N ASN A 205 5.87 11.02 15.47
CA ASN A 205 4.62 10.39 15.07
C ASN A 205 3.70 10.15 16.27
N GLY A 206 2.40 10.40 16.10
CA GLY A 206 1.37 9.96 17.06
C GLY A 206 1.24 8.45 17.07
N PHE A 207 0.71 7.88 15.99
CA PHE A 207 0.81 6.44 15.73
C PHE A 207 1.88 6.13 14.68
N GLN A 208 2.65 5.07 14.89
CA GLN A 208 3.48 4.44 13.86
C GLN A 208 3.00 2.99 13.66
N ILE A 209 2.34 2.73 12.54
CA ILE A 209 1.81 1.42 12.19
C ILE A 209 2.80 0.72 11.25
N LEU A 210 3.48 -0.31 11.76
CA LEU A 210 4.50 -1.05 11.03
C LEU A 210 3.88 -1.96 9.98
N ALA A 211 4.66 -2.30 8.94
CA ALA A 211 4.20 -3.09 7.80
C ALA A 211 3.80 -4.53 8.14
N GLY A 212 2.97 -5.13 7.27
CA GLY A 212 2.50 -6.51 7.40
C GLY A 212 1.31 -6.71 8.35
N ASN A 213 0.71 -5.62 8.84
CA ASN A 213 -0.38 -5.64 9.80
C ASN A 213 -1.71 -5.20 9.17
N THR A 214 -2.79 -5.51 9.88
CA THR A 214 -4.16 -5.06 9.62
C THR A 214 -4.70 -4.39 10.87
N VAL A 215 -4.91 -3.08 10.80
CA VAL A 215 -5.30 -2.24 11.93
C VAL A 215 -6.64 -1.57 11.66
N THR A 216 -7.50 -1.50 12.66
CA THR A 216 -8.75 -0.73 12.62
C THR A 216 -8.78 0.29 13.74
N LEU A 217 -9.00 1.55 13.40
CA LEU A 217 -9.25 2.65 14.33
C LEU A 217 -10.70 3.10 14.13
N LYS A 218 -11.52 3.05 15.19
CA LYS A 218 -12.94 3.39 15.05
C LYS A 218 -13.56 4.15 16.22
N ASN A 219 -14.65 4.86 15.92
CA ASN A 219 -15.56 5.47 16.88
C ASN A 219 -14.90 6.45 17.86
N GLY A 220 -14.22 7.50 17.42
CA GLY A 220 -13.71 8.52 18.35
C GLY A 220 -12.82 9.54 17.68
N ALA A 221 -11.87 10.10 18.45
CA ALA A 221 -11.05 11.20 17.96
C ALA A 221 -9.58 11.07 18.35
N LEU A 222 -8.72 11.60 17.48
CA LEU A 222 -7.28 11.76 17.69
C LEU A 222 -6.89 13.22 17.45
N ASN A 223 -6.03 13.75 18.30
CA ASN A 223 -5.42 15.07 18.16
C ASN A 223 -4.08 15.14 18.90
N VAL A 224 -3.36 16.24 18.73
CA VAL A 224 -2.13 16.57 19.46
C VAL A 224 -2.43 17.68 20.47
N ASP A 225 -1.85 17.60 21.66
CA ASP A 225 -1.93 18.68 22.64
C ASP A 225 -1.21 19.93 22.12
N GLU A 226 -1.77 21.12 22.35
CA GLU A 226 -1.23 22.36 21.81
C GLU A 226 0.20 22.65 22.31
N GLU A 227 0.52 22.25 23.54
CA GLU A 227 1.85 22.44 24.13
C GLU A 227 2.87 21.42 23.63
N SER A 228 2.43 20.36 22.94
CA SER A 228 3.30 19.31 22.36
C SER A 228 3.44 19.40 20.85
N LYS A 229 2.88 20.43 20.20
CA LYS A 229 2.82 20.52 18.72
C LYS A 229 4.19 20.41 18.02
N ASP A 230 5.25 20.94 18.64
CA ASP A 230 6.60 20.99 18.06
C ASP A 230 7.24 19.59 17.95
N ASP A 231 6.69 18.61 18.68
CA ASP A 231 7.13 17.20 18.69
C ASP A 231 6.36 16.31 17.71
N PHE A 232 5.30 16.80 17.06
CA PHE A 232 4.46 15.97 16.18
C PHE A 232 4.28 16.58 14.79
N TYR A 233 4.81 15.87 13.79
CA TYR A 233 4.66 16.22 12.37
C TYR A 233 3.66 15.31 11.65
N ILE A 234 3.44 14.11 12.19
CA ILE A 234 2.54 13.11 11.62
C ILE A 234 1.62 12.57 12.72
N LEU A 235 0.30 12.69 12.56
CA LEU A 235 -0.63 12.13 13.53
C LEU A 235 -0.69 10.60 13.42
N ILE A 236 -0.70 10.06 12.19
CA ILE A 236 -0.65 8.62 11.91
C ILE A 236 0.31 8.35 10.75
N GLN A 237 1.40 7.64 11.01
CA GLN A 237 2.26 7.05 9.98
C GLN A 237 1.84 5.60 9.75
N ASN A 238 1.46 5.27 8.52
CA ASN A 238 0.94 3.95 8.15
C ASN A 238 1.80 3.27 7.07
N TYR A 239 2.23 2.03 7.36
CA TYR A 239 2.87 1.12 6.40
C TYR A 239 2.07 -0.17 6.19
N SER A 240 0.79 -0.21 6.56
CA SER A 240 -0.03 -1.42 6.68
C SER A 240 -1.45 -1.27 6.14
N ASN A 241 -2.23 -2.36 6.18
CA ASN A 241 -3.66 -2.27 5.92
C ASN A 241 -4.33 -1.53 7.09
N LEU A 242 -5.07 -0.46 6.80
CA LEU A 242 -5.65 0.43 7.81
C LEU A 242 -7.13 0.69 7.50
N THR A 243 -7.98 0.53 8.51
CA THR A 243 -9.38 0.99 8.46
C THR A 243 -9.56 2.14 9.44
N VAL A 244 -10.03 3.28 8.94
CA VAL A 244 -10.43 4.46 9.71
C VAL A 244 -11.94 4.63 9.57
N GLU A 245 -12.69 4.31 10.62
CA GLU A 245 -14.16 4.26 10.58
C GLU A 245 -14.77 5.12 11.69
N ASN A 246 -15.65 6.06 11.34
CA ASN A 246 -16.31 6.91 12.34
C ASN A 246 -15.30 7.63 13.26
N MET A 247 -14.21 8.15 12.67
CA MET A 247 -13.14 8.83 13.38
C MET A 247 -13.12 10.32 13.06
N LYS A 248 -12.70 11.13 14.04
CA LYS A 248 -12.26 12.51 13.84
C LYS A 248 -10.74 12.59 14.03
N LEU A 249 -10.01 12.72 12.94
CA LEU A 249 -8.57 12.97 12.95
C LEU A 249 -8.33 14.48 12.84
N ASP A 250 -7.87 15.10 13.93
CA ASP A 250 -7.69 16.54 14.04
C ASP A 250 -6.21 16.88 14.16
N GLY A 251 -5.59 17.18 13.03
CA GLY A 251 -4.19 17.59 12.95
C GLY A 251 -3.97 19.10 13.04
N THR A 252 -4.93 19.86 13.60
CA THR A 252 -4.79 21.32 13.74
C THR A 252 -3.52 21.72 14.52
N ASN A 253 -3.07 20.87 15.45
CA ASN A 253 -1.89 21.09 16.27
C ASN A 253 -0.66 20.28 15.80
N LEU A 254 -0.62 19.84 14.53
CA LEU A 254 0.61 19.31 13.94
C LEU A 254 1.46 20.48 13.46
N ASP A 255 2.75 20.46 13.83
CA ASP A 255 3.74 21.36 13.28
C ASP A 255 4.51 20.70 12.13
N MET A 256 5.48 21.40 11.56
CA MET A 256 6.37 20.92 10.51
C MET A 256 7.81 20.93 11.04
N TRP A 257 8.60 19.90 10.70
CA TRP A 257 10.02 19.84 11.12
C TRP A 257 10.83 21.08 10.73
N SER A 258 10.44 21.75 9.64
CA SER A 258 11.01 23.03 9.21
C SER A 258 9.95 23.86 8.49
N ALA A 259 9.95 25.17 8.74
CA ALA A 259 9.11 26.13 8.03
C ALA A 259 9.46 26.27 6.54
N THR A 260 10.66 25.82 6.11
CA THR A 260 11.08 25.91 4.71
C THR A 260 10.94 24.59 3.94
N ASP A 261 11.12 23.45 4.62
CA ASP A 261 11.29 22.15 3.96
C ASP A 261 10.54 21.00 4.66
N GLY A 262 9.84 21.26 5.78
CA GLY A 262 9.02 20.25 6.42
C GLY A 262 7.70 20.07 5.66
N ASP A 263 7.08 18.90 5.83
CA ASP A 263 5.69 18.64 5.49
C ASP A 263 5.02 18.05 6.75
N SER A 264 3.73 18.31 6.96
CA SER A 264 2.97 17.68 8.04
C SER A 264 1.78 16.89 7.51
N TYR A 265 1.48 15.75 8.13
CA TYR A 265 0.46 14.81 7.64
C TYR A 265 -0.46 14.34 8.77
N VAL A 266 -1.77 14.51 8.61
CA VAL A 266 -2.71 13.88 9.55
C VAL A 266 -2.69 12.36 9.39
N LEU A 267 -2.58 11.87 8.16
CA LEU A 267 -2.46 10.45 7.87
C LEU A 267 -1.49 10.24 6.70
N SER A 268 -0.27 9.77 6.99
CA SER A 268 0.70 9.38 5.98
C SER A 268 0.57 7.88 5.66
N ASN A 269 0.12 7.54 4.46
CA ASN A 269 -0.05 6.20 3.92
C ASN A 269 1.10 5.88 2.95
N ASN A 270 2.02 5.04 3.40
CA ASN A 270 3.21 4.66 2.65
C ASN A 270 3.18 3.19 2.19
N SER A 271 2.16 2.43 2.59
CA SER A 271 1.86 1.10 2.06
C SER A 271 0.48 0.61 2.50
N GLY A 272 0.05 -0.52 1.92
CA GLY A 272 -1.17 -1.24 2.31
C GLY A 272 -2.47 -0.67 1.75
N ASN A 273 -3.56 -1.39 2.02
CA ASN A 273 -4.91 -0.97 1.67
C ASN A 273 -5.52 -0.16 2.80
N VAL A 274 -5.91 1.08 2.51
CA VAL A 274 -6.46 2.02 3.48
C VAL A 274 -7.92 2.32 3.15
N SER A 275 -8.82 2.12 4.10
CA SER A 275 -10.23 2.42 3.97
C SER A 275 -10.63 3.53 4.94
N ILE A 276 -11.12 4.65 4.42
CA ILE A 276 -11.58 5.80 5.21
C ILE A 276 -13.08 5.93 5.02
N SER A 277 -13.84 5.76 6.11
CA SER A 277 -15.30 5.78 6.08
C SER A 277 -15.92 6.55 7.22
N ASN A 278 -16.99 7.29 6.93
CA ASN A 278 -17.73 8.12 7.88
C ASN A 278 -16.82 8.96 8.81
N SER A 279 -15.69 9.45 8.29
CA SER A 279 -14.63 10.06 9.11
C SER A 279 -14.36 11.49 8.71
N THR A 280 -13.90 12.30 9.65
CA THR A 280 -13.41 13.66 9.37
C THR A 280 -11.91 13.70 9.53
N ILE A 281 -11.19 14.18 8.51
CA ILE A 281 -9.75 14.43 8.57
C ILE A 281 -9.52 15.92 8.34
N LYS A 282 -8.91 16.58 9.33
CA LYS A 282 -8.66 18.01 9.31
C LYS A 282 -7.17 18.29 9.47
N ALA A 283 -6.55 18.79 8.41
CA ALA A 283 -5.17 19.25 8.42
C ALA A 283 -5.03 20.60 9.16
N ASN A 284 -3.81 20.93 9.53
CA ASN A 284 -3.44 22.29 9.89
C ASN A 284 -3.61 23.21 8.65
N ASN A 285 -4.03 24.46 8.86
CA ASN A 285 -4.27 25.45 7.80
C ASN A 285 -3.06 26.38 7.56
N ASP A 286 -1.89 26.03 8.10
CA ASP A 286 -0.71 26.92 8.11
C ASP A 286 0.03 27.03 6.75
N GLY A 287 -0.40 26.32 5.70
CA GLY A 287 0.14 26.51 4.36
C GLY A 287 -0.14 25.39 3.36
N THR A 288 0.58 25.39 2.24
CA THR A 288 0.49 24.36 1.16
C THR A 288 1.26 23.07 1.48
N LYS A 289 1.77 22.95 2.70
CA LYS A 289 2.68 21.89 3.16
C LYS A 289 2.13 21.13 4.38
N SER A 290 0.84 21.32 4.65
CA SER A 290 0.07 20.58 5.65
C SER A 290 -1.01 19.78 4.93
N PHE A 291 -0.89 18.46 5.01
CA PHE A 291 -1.71 17.52 4.25
C PHE A 291 -2.69 16.79 5.16
N ALA A 292 -3.91 16.62 4.66
CA ALA A 292 -4.89 15.76 5.32
C ALA A 292 -4.43 14.31 5.26
N PHE A 293 -4.01 13.85 4.08
CA PHE A 293 -3.33 12.58 3.93
C PHE A 293 -2.50 12.54 2.66
N ASP A 294 -1.53 11.63 2.60
CA ASP A 294 -0.80 11.30 1.37
C ASP A 294 -1.21 9.91 0.84
N VAL A 295 -0.80 9.65 -0.40
CA VAL A 295 -0.94 8.38 -1.11
C VAL A 295 0.42 8.11 -1.78
N CYS A 296 1.40 7.73 -0.96
CA CYS A 296 2.82 7.79 -1.29
C CYS A 296 3.44 6.42 -1.55
N LYS A 297 4.05 6.23 -2.72
CA LYS A 297 4.94 5.10 -2.98
C LYS A 297 6.31 5.41 -2.35
N TYR A 298 6.50 4.99 -1.11
CA TYR A 298 7.74 5.25 -0.37
C TYR A 298 8.77 4.13 -0.55
N ALA A 299 9.95 4.48 -1.05
CA ALA A 299 11.11 3.59 -1.15
C ALA A 299 10.77 2.21 -1.76
N SER A 300 11.05 1.13 -1.04
CA SER A 300 10.78 -0.26 -1.44
C SER A 300 9.43 -0.80 -0.98
N TYR A 301 8.60 0.01 -0.30
CA TYR A 301 7.27 -0.41 0.09
C TYR A 301 6.35 -0.51 -1.13
N THR A 302 5.42 -1.46 -1.09
CA THR A 302 4.35 -1.54 -2.08
C THR A 302 3.52 -0.27 -2.03
N ALA A 303 3.22 0.29 -3.20
CA ALA A 303 2.42 1.49 -3.32
C ALA A 303 1.05 1.31 -2.61
N PRO A 304 0.61 2.31 -1.83
CA PRO A 304 -0.64 2.24 -1.09
C PRO A 304 -1.85 2.37 -2.00
N VAL A 305 -2.96 1.75 -1.59
CA VAL A 305 -4.28 1.94 -2.19
C VAL A 305 -5.19 2.54 -1.13
N VAL A 306 -5.63 3.78 -1.33
CA VAL A 306 -6.52 4.50 -0.42
C VAL A 306 -7.91 4.58 -1.03
N THR A 307 -8.92 4.11 -0.29
CA THR A 307 -10.33 4.23 -0.63
C THR A 307 -11.00 5.20 0.32
N LEU A 308 -11.55 6.29 -0.21
CA LEU A 308 -12.30 7.29 0.53
C LEU A 308 -13.79 7.18 0.19
N ASP A 309 -14.61 6.91 1.18
CA ASP A 309 -16.05 6.87 0.99
C ASP A 309 -16.67 8.27 0.82
N ALA A 310 -17.90 8.32 0.31
CA ALA A 310 -18.60 9.58 0.06
C ALA A 310 -19.15 10.24 1.35
N THR A 311 -19.05 9.61 2.52
CA THR A 311 -19.59 10.13 3.78
C THR A 311 -18.52 10.85 4.62
N SER A 312 -17.25 10.61 4.30
CA SER A 312 -16.12 11.24 4.95
C SER A 312 -15.92 12.69 4.50
N THR A 313 -15.38 13.51 5.39
CA THR A 313 -15.07 14.93 5.15
C THR A 313 -13.58 15.18 5.28
N ILE A 314 -12.97 15.73 4.22
CA ILE A 314 -11.55 16.07 4.19
C ILE A 314 -11.41 17.59 4.17
N SER A 315 -10.72 18.13 5.17
CA SER A 315 -10.39 19.55 5.29
C SER A 315 -8.87 19.71 5.26
N GLY A 316 -8.31 19.78 4.06
CA GLY A 316 -6.87 19.90 3.82
C GLY A 316 -6.51 19.40 2.43
N ILE A 317 -5.26 19.61 2.02
CA ILE A 317 -4.73 19.12 0.74
C ILE A 317 -4.42 17.63 0.86
N VAL A 318 -4.66 16.87 -0.21
CA VAL A 318 -4.21 15.48 -0.33
C VAL A 318 -3.01 15.40 -1.26
N GLU A 319 -1.96 14.69 -0.85
CA GLU A 319 -0.79 14.44 -1.69
C GLU A 319 -0.95 13.11 -2.43
N LEU A 320 -0.73 13.09 -3.74
CA LEU A 320 -0.66 11.88 -4.57
C LEU A 320 0.77 11.72 -5.09
N SER A 321 1.50 10.72 -4.61
CA SER A 321 2.92 10.50 -4.92
C SER A 321 3.22 9.01 -5.18
N GLY A 322 2.50 8.43 -6.14
CA GLY A 322 2.79 7.10 -6.69
C GLY A 322 1.91 5.94 -6.21
N GLY A 323 0.96 6.17 -5.29
CA GLY A 323 -0.10 5.20 -4.99
C GLY A 323 -1.42 5.47 -5.72
N GLU A 324 -2.49 4.81 -5.26
CA GLU A 324 -3.83 4.90 -5.86
C GLU A 324 -4.86 5.48 -4.89
N LEU A 325 -5.63 6.47 -5.34
CA LEU A 325 -6.74 7.06 -4.61
C LEU A 325 -8.07 6.81 -5.31
N TYR A 326 -8.91 5.97 -4.70
CA TYR A 326 -10.28 5.74 -5.10
C TYR A 326 -11.22 6.66 -4.30
N THR A 327 -11.78 7.66 -4.97
CA THR A 327 -12.75 8.59 -4.38
C THR A 327 -13.72 9.17 -5.42
N ASN A 328 -14.94 9.47 -4.98
CA ASN A 328 -15.90 10.28 -5.74
C ASN A 328 -15.87 11.78 -5.32
N ALA A 329 -15.02 12.14 -4.35
CA ALA A 329 -14.89 13.50 -3.88
C ALA A 329 -13.89 14.29 -4.73
N ALA A 330 -14.31 15.45 -5.22
CA ALA A 330 -13.43 16.42 -5.87
C ALA A 330 -12.58 17.15 -4.82
N LEU A 331 -11.47 16.52 -4.42
CA LEU A 331 -10.57 17.00 -3.36
C LEU A 331 -9.53 18.00 -3.89
N PRO A 332 -9.09 18.97 -3.06
CA PRO A 332 -7.86 19.70 -3.35
C PRO A 332 -6.65 18.75 -3.22
N ILE A 333 -5.87 18.63 -4.29
CA ILE A 333 -4.74 17.70 -4.36
C ILE A 333 -3.46 18.38 -4.84
N VAL A 334 -2.33 17.79 -4.46
CA VAL A 334 -1.01 17.97 -5.08
C VAL A 334 -0.58 16.61 -5.64
N ALA A 335 -0.52 16.48 -6.96
CA ALA A 335 -0.05 15.27 -7.64
C ALA A 335 1.41 15.43 -8.04
N LYS A 336 2.26 14.49 -7.62
CA LYS A 336 3.70 14.52 -7.81
C LYS A 336 4.16 13.40 -8.74
N LYS A 337 5.02 13.75 -9.70
CA LYS A 337 5.72 12.76 -10.55
C LYS A 337 7.17 13.14 -10.73
N SER A 338 8.07 12.21 -10.44
CA SER A 338 9.51 12.40 -10.59
C SER A 338 10.00 11.92 -11.96
N PHE A 339 10.95 12.65 -12.52
CA PHE A 339 11.67 12.36 -13.75
C PHE A 339 13.16 12.42 -13.45
N GLU A 340 13.89 11.42 -13.94
CA GLU A 340 15.35 11.42 -13.93
C GLU A 340 15.85 12.34 -15.05
N LYS A 341 17.01 12.96 -14.83
CA LYS A 341 17.65 13.81 -15.83
C LYS A 341 17.94 13.05 -17.12
N VAL A 342 17.84 13.76 -18.23
CA VAL A 342 18.40 13.28 -19.50
C VAL A 342 19.91 13.50 -19.52
N SER A 343 20.71 12.44 -19.54
CA SER A 343 22.14 12.51 -19.82
C SER A 343 22.38 12.53 -21.34
N GLY A 344 23.10 13.53 -21.85
CA GLY A 344 23.78 13.48 -23.15
C GLY A 344 23.27 14.35 -24.31
N GLU A 345 24.09 14.42 -25.37
CA GLU A 345 23.73 15.02 -26.67
C GLU A 345 22.71 14.14 -27.43
N VAL A 346 22.06 14.72 -28.45
CA VAL A 346 21.03 14.10 -29.31
C VAL A 346 21.41 12.67 -29.72
N GLY A 347 20.79 11.67 -29.09
CA GLY A 347 21.07 10.25 -29.33
C GLY A 347 21.06 9.40 -28.06
N GLU A 348 21.26 9.99 -26.89
CA GLU A 348 21.08 9.33 -25.59
C GLU A 348 19.62 9.51 -25.14
N THR A 349 18.97 8.40 -24.80
CA THR A 349 17.49 8.30 -24.62
C THR A 349 17.07 8.14 -23.16
N GLU A 350 18.04 8.15 -22.23
CA GLU A 350 17.82 8.08 -20.79
C GLU A 350 17.16 9.37 -20.28
N GLY A 351 16.16 9.28 -19.41
CA GLY A 351 15.48 10.41 -18.76
C GLY A 351 14.17 10.90 -19.41
N TRP A 352 13.68 10.24 -20.47
CA TRP A 352 12.40 10.56 -21.12
C TRP A 352 11.23 9.82 -20.48
N GLY A 353 10.21 10.53 -19.99
CA GLY A 353 9.03 9.90 -19.39
C GLY A 353 7.71 10.39 -19.97
N THR A 354 6.62 9.68 -19.65
CA THR A 354 5.27 10.13 -19.99
C THR A 354 4.68 10.96 -18.85
N ILE A 355 3.76 11.88 -19.14
CA ILE A 355 3.01 12.61 -18.13
C ILE A 355 1.57 12.85 -18.59
N SER A 356 0.65 12.74 -17.64
CA SER A 356 -0.75 13.16 -17.75
C SER A 356 -1.17 13.84 -16.45
N THR A 357 -2.39 14.38 -16.42
CA THR A 357 -2.91 15.09 -15.25
C THR A 357 -4.23 14.49 -14.75
N PRO A 358 -4.36 14.22 -13.44
CA PRO A 358 -5.65 13.95 -12.80
C PRO A 358 -6.38 15.23 -12.36
N ILE A 359 -5.87 16.40 -12.74
CA ILE A 359 -6.36 17.71 -12.33
C ILE A 359 -6.71 18.52 -13.58
N ALA A 360 -7.88 19.15 -13.61
CA ALA A 360 -8.31 19.95 -14.74
C ALA A 360 -7.56 21.29 -14.84
N ASN A 361 -7.18 21.70 -16.06
CA ASN A 361 -6.65 23.02 -16.39
C ASN A 361 -5.40 23.45 -15.59
N VAL A 362 -4.49 22.51 -15.33
CA VAL A 362 -3.24 22.84 -14.60
C VAL A 362 -2.21 23.41 -15.54
N ASN A 363 -1.65 24.56 -15.15
CA ASN A 363 -0.52 25.16 -15.85
C ASN A 363 0.74 24.32 -15.67
N ILE A 364 1.57 24.23 -16.72
CA ILE A 364 2.89 23.64 -16.56
C ILE A 364 3.74 24.55 -15.66
N PRO A 365 4.42 24.00 -14.64
CA PRO A 365 5.40 24.76 -13.87
C PRO A 365 6.44 25.41 -14.80
N ALA A 366 6.67 26.71 -14.65
CA ALA A 366 7.65 27.41 -15.47
C ALA A 366 9.06 26.86 -15.20
N ASN A 367 9.63 26.16 -16.17
CA ASN A 367 11.00 25.64 -16.14
C ASN A 367 11.62 25.84 -17.53
N GLU A 368 12.81 26.43 -17.62
CA GLU A 368 13.51 26.70 -18.90
C GLU A 368 14.29 25.47 -19.43
N ASN A 369 14.30 24.37 -18.67
CA ASN A 369 15.13 23.19 -18.94
C ASN A 369 14.35 21.92 -19.30
N HIS A 370 13.07 22.04 -19.64
CA HIS A 370 12.23 20.90 -19.99
C HIS A 370 11.91 20.84 -21.49
N ASP A 371 11.72 19.62 -21.95
CA ASP A 371 11.22 19.27 -23.27
C ASP A 371 9.82 18.66 -23.11
N LEU A 372 8.83 19.22 -23.80
CA LEU A 372 7.46 18.69 -23.80
C LEU A 372 7.01 18.38 -25.22
N TYR A 373 6.46 17.19 -25.42
CA TYR A 373 5.92 16.77 -26.70
C TYR A 373 4.51 16.21 -26.58
N MET A 374 3.70 16.50 -27.59
CA MET A 374 2.39 15.88 -27.78
C MET A 374 2.39 15.13 -29.11
N TYR A 375 1.84 13.92 -29.14
CA TYR A 375 1.76 13.13 -30.37
C TYR A 375 0.64 13.65 -31.27
N GLU A 376 0.96 13.93 -32.53
CA GLU A 376 -0.03 14.22 -33.57
C GLU A 376 -0.17 13.04 -34.52
N GLU A 377 -1.30 12.34 -34.42
CA GLU A 377 -1.65 11.20 -35.27
C GLU A 377 -1.70 11.55 -36.76
N LYS A 378 -2.24 12.73 -37.11
CA LYS A 378 -2.41 13.17 -38.52
C LYS A 378 -1.11 13.26 -39.31
N THR A 379 0.01 13.44 -38.62
CA THR A 379 1.36 13.47 -39.21
C THR A 379 2.25 12.35 -38.69
N ALA A 380 1.75 11.53 -37.76
CA ALA A 380 2.50 10.54 -36.99
C ALA A 380 3.77 11.11 -36.34
N MET A 381 3.73 12.36 -35.88
CA MET A 381 4.90 13.06 -35.32
C MET A 381 4.68 13.58 -33.91
N TRP A 382 5.75 13.60 -33.13
CA TRP A 382 5.81 14.32 -31.85
C TRP A 382 5.99 15.81 -32.12
N ARG A 383 5.03 16.63 -31.65
CA ARG A 383 5.09 18.09 -31.73
C ARG A 383 5.72 18.66 -30.47
N TYR A 384 6.73 19.50 -30.65
CA TYR A 384 7.46 20.17 -29.58
C TYR A 384 6.71 21.40 -29.06
N TYR A 385 6.65 21.52 -27.74
CA TYR A 385 5.99 22.58 -27.01
C TYR A 385 6.94 23.14 -25.94
N THR A 386 7.01 24.47 -25.82
CA THR A 386 7.79 25.14 -24.76
C THR A 386 7.03 26.31 -24.16
N ASN A 387 7.46 26.72 -22.97
CA ASN A 387 6.96 27.91 -22.29
C ASN A 387 7.69 29.20 -22.73
N GLU A 388 8.65 29.11 -23.66
CA GLU A 388 9.47 30.25 -24.11
C GLU A 388 8.89 30.95 -25.35
N ASN A 389 9.09 32.26 -25.46
CA ASN A 389 8.81 33.03 -26.68
C ASN A 389 10.14 33.40 -27.36
N GLY A 390 10.55 32.67 -28.39
CA GLY A 390 11.80 32.90 -29.12
C GLY A 390 11.79 32.30 -30.53
N GLU A 391 12.75 32.67 -31.38
CA GLU A 391 12.80 32.26 -32.80
C GLU A 391 12.99 30.72 -33.02
N ASN A 392 13.34 29.98 -31.96
CA ASN A 392 13.41 28.51 -31.91
C ASN A 392 12.45 27.88 -30.88
N ALA A 393 11.51 28.65 -30.33
CA ALA A 393 10.55 28.14 -29.36
C ALA A 393 9.57 27.16 -30.01
N GLY A 394 9.19 26.12 -29.27
CA GLY A 394 8.11 25.22 -29.67
C GLY A 394 6.77 25.97 -29.82
N GLN A 395 5.70 25.24 -30.14
CA GLN A 395 4.37 25.84 -30.11
C GLN A 395 4.05 26.30 -28.67
N PRO A 396 3.32 27.41 -28.48
CA PRO A 396 2.95 27.85 -27.14
C PRO A 396 2.10 26.77 -26.47
N PHE A 397 2.48 26.40 -25.26
CA PHE A 397 1.74 25.47 -24.41
C PHE A 397 1.52 26.11 -23.05
N SER A 398 0.31 25.97 -22.50
CA SER A 398 -0.03 26.60 -21.23
C SER A 398 -0.55 25.62 -20.20
N THR A 399 -1.30 24.61 -20.62
CA THR A 399 -2.13 23.80 -19.71
C THR A 399 -2.17 22.34 -20.12
N PHE A 400 -2.02 21.43 -19.16
CA PHE A 400 -2.35 20.02 -19.36
C PHE A 400 -3.86 19.83 -19.47
N GLU A 401 -4.28 19.02 -20.45
CA GLU A 401 -5.68 18.64 -20.64
C GLU A 401 -5.94 17.25 -20.04
N LEU A 402 -7.11 17.09 -19.41
CA LEU A 402 -7.53 15.80 -18.89
C LEU A 402 -7.61 14.77 -20.02
N GLY A 403 -7.05 13.59 -19.80
CA GLY A 403 -7.06 12.48 -20.75
C GLY A 403 -6.04 12.60 -21.89
N GLN A 404 -5.46 13.77 -22.12
CA GLN A 404 -4.39 13.93 -23.10
C GLN A 404 -3.06 13.44 -22.50
N GLY A 405 -2.32 12.65 -23.27
CA GLY A 405 -0.98 12.22 -22.90
C GLY A 405 0.11 13.15 -23.43
N TYR A 406 1.21 13.27 -22.68
CA TYR A 406 2.38 14.08 -23.05
C TYR A 406 3.68 13.34 -22.75
N LEU A 407 4.69 13.61 -23.56
CA LEU A 407 6.06 13.14 -23.35
C LEU A 407 6.84 14.30 -22.73
N TYR A 408 7.58 14.01 -21.66
CA TYR A 408 8.30 14.99 -20.87
C TYR A 408 9.73 14.52 -20.61
N ALA A 409 10.66 15.46 -20.72
CA ALA A 409 12.05 15.28 -20.32
C ALA A 409 12.55 16.55 -19.63
N ASN A 410 13.55 16.41 -18.78
CA ASN A 410 14.20 17.55 -18.13
C ASN A 410 15.72 17.32 -18.08
N LYS A 411 16.48 18.41 -18.14
CA LYS A 411 17.96 18.34 -18.08
C LYS A 411 18.51 17.98 -16.70
N GLU A 412 17.68 18.03 -15.67
CA GLU A 412 18.02 17.72 -14.29
C GLU A 412 16.96 16.79 -13.68
N ASP A 413 17.30 16.10 -12.59
CA ASP A 413 16.31 15.33 -11.83
C ASP A 413 15.25 16.30 -11.31
N ILE A 414 13.97 15.98 -11.51
CA ILE A 414 12.89 16.89 -11.14
C ILE A 414 11.66 16.13 -10.68
N THR A 415 10.97 16.68 -9.69
CA THR A 415 9.60 16.29 -9.35
C THR A 415 8.66 17.39 -9.82
N ILE A 416 7.77 17.05 -10.75
CA ILE A 416 6.67 17.91 -11.15
C ILE A 416 5.58 17.82 -10.10
N GLU A 417 5.14 18.97 -9.60
CA GLU A 417 4.00 19.10 -8.71
C GLU A 417 2.85 19.79 -9.45
N LEU A 418 1.71 19.10 -9.57
CA LEU A 418 0.49 19.64 -10.14
C LEU A 418 -0.51 19.86 -9.00
N THR A 419 -0.99 21.10 -8.85
CA THR A 419 -1.91 21.47 -7.77
C THR A 419 -3.26 21.90 -8.33
N GLY A 420 -4.34 21.44 -7.71
CA GLY A 420 -5.69 21.86 -8.07
C GLY A 420 -6.74 20.93 -7.51
N THR A 421 -7.89 20.83 -8.19
CA THR A 421 -8.99 19.95 -7.78
C THR A 421 -8.97 18.66 -8.58
N LEU A 422 -9.01 17.53 -7.86
CA LEU A 422 -9.04 16.18 -8.44
C LEU A 422 -10.24 16.01 -9.37
N ASN A 423 -9.98 15.49 -10.57
CA ASN A 423 -11.01 15.04 -11.48
C ASN A 423 -11.62 13.71 -11.02
N VAL A 424 -12.94 13.69 -10.89
CA VAL A 424 -13.74 12.49 -10.57
C VAL A 424 -14.79 12.20 -11.64
N GLU A 425 -14.86 13.03 -12.69
CA GLU A 425 -15.83 12.89 -13.77
C GLU A 425 -15.21 12.15 -14.96
N PRO A 426 -16.02 11.39 -15.73
CA PRO A 426 -15.58 10.83 -17.01
C PRO A 426 -15.03 11.90 -17.96
N VAL A 427 -14.01 11.54 -18.73
CA VAL A 427 -13.31 12.45 -19.66
C VAL A 427 -13.57 12.02 -21.10
N GLU A 428 -13.94 12.96 -21.97
CA GLU A 428 -14.08 12.71 -23.41
C GLU A 428 -12.90 13.30 -24.20
N LEU A 429 -12.30 12.48 -25.05
CA LEU A 429 -11.25 12.85 -25.99
C LEU A 429 -11.70 12.62 -27.43
N ASN A 430 -11.28 13.50 -28.34
CA ASN A 430 -11.40 13.23 -29.77
C ASN A 430 -10.15 12.51 -30.24
N ILE A 431 -10.28 11.23 -30.61
CA ILE A 431 -9.16 10.46 -31.18
C ILE A 431 -9.30 10.36 -32.70
N THR A 432 -8.18 10.46 -33.40
CA THR A 432 -8.16 10.53 -34.86
C THR A 432 -7.64 9.26 -35.51
N TYR A 433 -7.94 9.14 -36.79
CA TYR A 433 -7.49 8.07 -37.66
C TYR A 433 -7.25 8.65 -39.05
N THR A 434 -6.00 8.55 -39.50
CA THR A 434 -5.48 9.10 -40.75
C THR A 434 -4.88 7.95 -41.55
N PRO A 435 -5.65 7.33 -42.47
CA PRO A 435 -5.22 6.14 -43.20
C PRO A 435 -3.89 6.29 -43.94
N GLU A 436 -3.57 7.52 -44.36
CA GLU A 436 -2.35 7.86 -45.09
C GLU A 436 -1.07 7.59 -44.29
N MET A 437 -1.16 7.42 -42.96
CA MET A 437 -0.04 7.10 -42.08
C MET A 437 0.33 5.60 -42.08
N GLY A 438 -0.37 4.77 -42.86
CA GLY A 438 -0.06 3.35 -43.00
C GLY A 438 -0.13 2.61 -41.67
N ASP A 439 0.94 1.90 -41.30
CA ASP A 439 1.01 1.14 -40.04
C ASP A 439 0.87 2.03 -38.79
N LEU A 440 1.16 3.33 -38.92
CA LEU A 440 1.02 4.31 -37.83
C LEU A 440 -0.37 4.96 -37.75
N ALA A 441 -1.30 4.62 -38.65
CA ALA A 441 -2.64 5.18 -38.65
C ALA A 441 -3.39 4.82 -37.35
N GLY A 442 -4.05 5.81 -36.76
CA GLY A 442 -4.92 5.63 -35.60
C GLY A 442 -4.23 5.59 -34.25
N PHE A 443 -2.90 5.75 -34.17
CA PHE A 443 -2.24 5.87 -32.87
C PHE A 443 -2.58 7.21 -32.21
N ASN A 444 -3.02 7.18 -30.96
CA ASN A 444 -3.36 8.36 -30.18
C ASN A 444 -2.73 8.23 -28.80
N PHE A 445 -2.18 9.34 -28.29
CA PHE A 445 -1.50 9.33 -27.00
C PHE A 445 -2.44 9.81 -25.90
N VAL A 446 -2.83 8.88 -25.04
CA VAL A 446 -3.90 9.02 -24.06
C VAL A 446 -3.32 8.93 -22.65
N GLY A 447 -3.66 9.91 -21.82
CA GLY A 447 -3.24 10.01 -20.42
C GLY A 447 -4.30 9.50 -19.45
N ASN A 448 -3.88 8.96 -18.30
CA ASN A 448 -4.79 8.66 -17.19
C ASN A 448 -5.27 9.96 -16.51
N PRO A 449 -6.59 10.28 -16.55
CA PRO A 449 -7.13 11.49 -15.95
C PRO A 449 -7.57 11.33 -14.48
N PHE A 450 -7.19 10.24 -13.81
CA PHE A 450 -7.64 9.91 -12.46
C PHE A 450 -6.47 9.62 -11.52
N ALA A 451 -6.76 9.65 -10.22
CA ALA A 451 -5.78 9.38 -9.16
C ALA A 451 -5.63 7.89 -8.81
N HIS A 452 -6.25 6.99 -9.58
CA HIS A 452 -6.11 5.54 -9.43
C HIS A 452 -5.73 4.89 -10.77
N ASN A 453 -5.35 3.62 -10.72
CA ASN A 453 -5.04 2.86 -11.91
C ASN A 453 -6.26 2.72 -12.83
N ILE A 454 -6.04 2.88 -14.14
CA ILE A 454 -7.01 2.52 -15.17
C ILE A 454 -6.43 1.47 -16.12
N SER A 455 -7.26 0.98 -17.02
CA SER A 455 -6.89 0.07 -18.10
C SER A 455 -7.84 0.30 -19.28
N GLU A 456 -7.64 -0.42 -20.38
CA GLU A 456 -8.54 -0.37 -21.54
C GLU A 456 -10.02 -0.64 -21.21
N ALA A 457 -10.30 -1.37 -20.11
CA ALA A 457 -11.67 -1.62 -19.65
C ALA A 457 -12.42 -0.34 -19.22
N HIS A 458 -11.70 0.77 -19.07
CA HIS A 458 -12.25 2.10 -18.77
C HIS A 458 -12.54 2.91 -20.05
N PHE A 459 -12.08 2.44 -21.20
CA PHE A 459 -12.21 3.11 -22.49
C PHE A 459 -13.49 2.69 -23.20
N VAL A 460 -14.30 3.66 -23.57
CA VAL A 460 -15.51 3.46 -24.37
C VAL A 460 -15.45 4.35 -25.59
N THR A 461 -15.47 3.74 -26.77
CA THR A 461 -15.56 4.45 -28.04
C THR A 461 -17.01 4.59 -28.49
N THR A 462 -17.27 5.64 -29.28
CA THR A 462 -18.55 5.81 -29.95
C THR A 462 -18.51 5.32 -31.40
N ASN A 463 -19.68 5.19 -32.04
CA ASN A 463 -19.82 4.91 -33.47
C ASN A 463 -19.21 3.58 -33.96
N GLY A 464 -18.97 2.61 -33.07
CA GLY A 464 -18.47 1.28 -33.43
C GLY A 464 -16.98 1.22 -33.81
N ALA A 465 -16.24 2.31 -33.61
CA ALA A 465 -14.77 2.30 -33.72
C ALA A 465 -14.18 1.37 -32.65
N ARG A 466 -13.17 0.57 -33.00
CA ARG A 466 -12.52 -0.37 -32.08
C ARG A 466 -11.18 0.17 -31.65
N LEU A 467 -10.86 0.00 -30.37
CA LEU A 467 -9.53 0.25 -29.82
C LEU A 467 -8.72 -1.03 -29.78
N SER A 468 -7.41 -0.87 -29.92
CA SER A 468 -6.44 -1.96 -29.74
C SER A 468 -6.60 -2.61 -28.37
N ASN A 469 -6.49 -3.94 -28.36
CA ASN A 469 -6.50 -4.75 -27.13
C ASN A 469 -5.08 -4.75 -26.52
N GLY A 470 -4.78 -3.76 -25.69
CA GLY A 470 -3.44 -3.36 -25.28
C GLY A 470 -2.92 -2.09 -25.95
N PHE A 471 -1.72 -1.66 -25.55
CA PHE A 471 -1.19 -0.35 -25.89
C PHE A 471 0.34 -0.31 -25.78
N TYR A 472 0.94 0.76 -26.28
CA TYR A 472 2.36 1.04 -26.05
C TYR A 472 2.57 2.00 -24.89
N VAL A 473 3.66 1.80 -24.16
CA VAL A 473 4.19 2.74 -23.18
C VAL A 473 5.57 3.21 -23.63
N VAL A 474 5.93 4.43 -23.24
CA VAL A 474 7.29 4.95 -23.42
C VAL A 474 8.02 4.79 -22.10
N SER A 475 9.12 4.03 -22.12
CA SER A 475 9.97 3.82 -20.94
C SER A 475 10.93 4.99 -20.71
N PRO A 476 11.51 5.11 -19.50
CA PRO A 476 12.49 6.15 -19.13
C PRO A 476 13.69 6.27 -20.09
N ASP A 477 14.06 5.18 -20.74
CA ASP A 477 15.12 5.10 -21.76
C ASP A 477 14.58 5.40 -23.18
N GLY A 478 13.41 6.02 -23.30
CA GLY A 478 12.80 6.40 -24.57
C GLY A 478 12.38 5.23 -25.46
N ALA A 479 12.50 3.97 -25.00
CA ALA A 479 12.02 2.82 -25.74
C ALA A 479 10.49 2.75 -25.72
N ILE A 480 9.92 2.13 -26.75
CA ILE A 480 8.47 1.95 -26.89
C ILE A 480 8.19 0.47 -26.62
N ALA A 481 7.60 0.19 -25.46
CA ALA A 481 7.30 -1.17 -25.01
C ALA A 481 5.81 -1.46 -25.13
N VAL A 482 5.47 -2.65 -25.61
CA VAL A 482 4.07 -3.10 -25.70
C VAL A 482 3.61 -3.61 -24.33
N ARG A 483 2.41 -3.23 -23.91
CA ARG A 483 1.69 -3.82 -22.77
C ARG A 483 0.43 -4.51 -23.29
N PRO A 484 0.14 -5.75 -22.83
CA PRO A 484 -1.01 -6.49 -23.30
C PRO A 484 -2.32 -5.90 -22.77
N ALA A 485 -3.42 -6.54 -23.17
CA ALA A 485 -4.75 -6.30 -22.63
C ALA A 485 -4.76 -6.28 -21.09
N ASN A 486 -5.66 -5.48 -20.50
CA ASN A 486 -5.79 -5.29 -19.05
C ASN A 486 -4.58 -4.71 -18.30
N ALA A 487 -3.46 -4.44 -18.98
CA ALA A 487 -2.33 -3.79 -18.33
C ALA A 487 -2.74 -2.45 -17.71
N VAL A 488 -2.11 -2.14 -16.58
CA VAL A 488 -2.40 -0.94 -15.79
C VAL A 488 -1.76 0.29 -16.44
N ILE A 489 -2.50 1.38 -16.38
CA ILE A 489 -2.06 2.75 -16.64
C ILE A 489 -2.14 3.49 -15.32
N ALA A 490 -0.99 3.78 -14.72
CA ALA A 490 -0.94 4.38 -13.39
C ALA A 490 -1.32 5.88 -13.42
N PRO A 491 -1.64 6.49 -12.27
CA PRO A 491 -1.87 7.93 -12.19
C PRO A 491 -0.70 8.71 -12.81
N MET A 492 -1.01 9.78 -13.54
CA MET A 492 -0.02 10.60 -14.24
C MET A 492 0.81 9.85 -15.31
N GLU A 493 0.40 8.66 -15.76
CA GLU A 493 0.98 7.98 -16.93
C GLU A 493 0.19 8.24 -18.22
N SER A 494 0.85 8.04 -19.36
CA SER A 494 0.22 8.08 -20.67
C SER A 494 0.66 6.89 -21.53
N VAL A 495 -0.22 6.49 -22.44
CA VAL A 495 -0.06 5.32 -23.30
C VAL A 495 -0.48 5.63 -24.72
N MET A 496 0.10 4.94 -25.70
CA MET A 496 -0.30 5.02 -27.09
C MET A 496 -1.31 3.91 -27.40
N VAL A 497 -2.57 4.29 -27.64
CA VAL A 497 -3.65 3.39 -28.07
C VAL A 497 -3.85 3.50 -29.57
N GLN A 498 -4.34 2.45 -30.22
CA GLN A 498 -4.67 2.49 -31.65
C GLN A 498 -6.16 2.35 -31.88
N THR A 499 -6.76 3.23 -32.70
CA THR A 499 -8.14 3.11 -33.18
C THR A 499 -8.19 2.76 -34.67
N ASP A 500 -9.24 2.07 -35.12
CA ASP A 500 -9.48 1.79 -36.54
C ASP A 500 -10.33 2.85 -37.26
N ALA A 501 -10.90 3.80 -36.52
CA ALA A 501 -11.66 4.90 -37.06
C ALA A 501 -11.62 6.13 -36.15
N LYS A 502 -11.84 7.31 -36.74
CA LYS A 502 -12.01 8.56 -36.00
C LYS A 502 -13.24 8.45 -35.11
N THR A 503 -13.08 8.71 -33.82
CA THR A 503 -14.16 8.58 -32.84
C THR A 503 -13.95 9.48 -31.62
N LYS A 504 -14.94 9.51 -30.73
CA LYS A 504 -14.75 9.95 -29.36
C LYS A 504 -14.40 8.77 -28.47
N LEU A 505 -13.41 8.97 -27.61
CA LEU A 505 -13.03 8.09 -26.52
C LEU A 505 -13.52 8.71 -25.21
N THR A 506 -14.41 8.01 -24.51
CA THR A 506 -14.76 8.30 -23.13
C THR A 506 -13.91 7.44 -22.20
N ILE A 507 -13.19 8.07 -21.27
CA ILE A 507 -12.46 7.41 -20.19
C ILE A 507 -13.34 7.51 -18.94
N ASN A 508 -13.89 6.38 -18.51
CA ASN A 508 -14.79 6.33 -17.37
C ASN A 508 -14.03 6.26 -16.05
N ASN A 509 -14.54 6.95 -15.03
CA ASN A 509 -14.08 6.80 -13.66
C ASN A 509 -14.74 5.57 -13.02
N VAL A 510 -13.96 4.63 -12.51
CA VAL A 510 -14.46 3.46 -11.77
C VAL A 510 -13.88 3.50 -10.36
N VAL A 511 -14.69 3.98 -9.43
CA VAL A 511 -14.28 4.27 -8.05
C VAL A 511 -14.38 3.02 -7.16
N SER A 512 -13.65 1.99 -7.55
CA SER A 512 -13.43 0.81 -6.73
C SER A 512 -12.14 0.13 -7.18
N PRO A 513 -11.26 -0.29 -6.26
CA PRO A 513 -10.18 -1.21 -6.62
C PRO A 513 -10.79 -2.39 -7.34
N ALA A 514 -10.22 -2.81 -8.47
CA ALA A 514 -10.73 -3.94 -9.20
C ALA A 514 -10.79 -5.14 -8.24
N SER A 515 -11.99 -5.57 -7.83
CA SER A 515 -12.18 -6.93 -7.34
C SER A 515 -11.68 -7.81 -8.47
N LYS A 516 -10.64 -8.65 -8.25
CA LYS A 516 -10.04 -9.55 -9.25
C LYS A 516 -11.09 -9.84 -10.31
N ARG A 517 -11.00 -9.15 -11.46
CA ARG A 517 -12.04 -9.32 -12.48
C ARG A 517 -12.09 -10.80 -12.75
N SER A 518 -13.29 -11.33 -12.94
CA SER A 518 -13.41 -12.58 -13.69
C SER A 518 -12.74 -12.30 -15.02
N GLU A 519 -11.47 -12.70 -15.14
CA GLU A 519 -10.71 -12.67 -16.36
C GLU A 519 -11.61 -13.31 -17.40
N ILE A 520 -11.89 -12.57 -18.47
CA ILE A 520 -12.50 -13.19 -19.64
C ILE A 520 -11.38 -14.06 -20.19
N ASN A 521 -11.36 -15.31 -19.74
CA ASN A 521 -10.40 -16.38 -20.05
C ASN A 521 -10.39 -16.68 -21.54
N ASN A 522 -9.70 -15.86 -22.29
CA ASN A 522 -9.38 -16.12 -23.68
C ASN A 522 -7.87 -15.87 -23.75
N GLY A 523 -7.10 -16.95 -23.54
CA GLY A 523 -5.68 -16.90 -23.26
C GLY A 523 -4.85 -16.05 -24.23
N GLN A 524 -3.63 -15.77 -23.81
CA GLN A 524 -2.67 -14.99 -24.56
C GLN A 524 -1.36 -15.75 -24.68
N LEU A 525 -0.72 -15.66 -25.84
CA LEU A 525 0.67 -16.06 -26.02
C LEU A 525 1.54 -14.82 -26.05
N GLU A 526 2.57 -14.80 -25.22
CA GLU A 526 3.65 -13.82 -25.22
C GLU A 526 4.86 -14.44 -25.92
N ILE A 527 5.25 -13.89 -27.07
CA ILE A 527 6.39 -14.33 -27.88
C ILE A 527 7.55 -13.38 -27.60
N ASN A 528 8.55 -13.88 -26.90
CA ASN A 528 9.71 -13.15 -26.46
C ASN A 528 10.90 -13.42 -27.37
N VAL A 529 11.56 -12.36 -27.83
CA VAL A 529 12.81 -12.45 -28.60
C VAL A 529 13.88 -11.61 -27.96
N ALA A 530 15.02 -12.21 -27.64
CA ALA A 530 16.11 -11.52 -26.97
C ALA A 530 17.49 -11.81 -27.57
N ASN A 531 18.37 -10.82 -27.49
CA ASN A 531 19.82 -10.99 -27.60
C ASN A 531 20.47 -10.73 -26.22
N ALA A 532 21.80 -10.62 -26.18
CA ALA A 532 22.53 -10.41 -24.92
C ALA A 532 22.18 -9.11 -24.18
N ASN A 533 21.67 -8.09 -24.87
CA ASN A 533 21.47 -6.74 -24.33
C ASN A 533 20.00 -6.28 -24.37
N TYR A 534 19.21 -6.77 -25.31
CA TYR A 534 17.89 -6.25 -25.64
C TYR A 534 16.90 -7.37 -25.91
N SER A 535 15.64 -7.08 -25.64
CA SER A 535 14.50 -7.95 -25.93
C SER A 535 13.37 -7.16 -26.58
N ASP A 536 12.50 -7.89 -27.27
CA ASP A 536 11.27 -7.38 -27.84
C ASP A 536 10.18 -8.45 -27.73
N VAL A 537 8.94 -7.99 -27.67
CA VAL A 537 7.78 -8.84 -27.37
C VAL A 537 6.69 -8.62 -28.41
N ALA A 538 6.03 -9.71 -28.79
CA ALA A 538 4.77 -9.69 -29.51
C ALA A 538 3.77 -10.63 -28.85
N TYR A 539 2.49 -10.30 -28.93
CA TYR A 539 1.43 -11.09 -28.32
C TYR A 539 0.48 -11.62 -29.38
N VAL A 540 -0.10 -12.79 -29.09
CA VAL A 540 -1.29 -13.30 -29.77
C VAL A 540 -2.40 -13.42 -28.75
N SER A 541 -3.49 -12.70 -28.95
CA SER A 541 -4.69 -12.76 -28.10
C SER A 541 -5.80 -13.49 -28.84
N PHE A 542 -6.42 -14.47 -28.19
CA PHE A 542 -7.51 -15.24 -28.80
C PHE A 542 -8.88 -14.65 -28.49
N ASN A 543 -9.03 -13.37 -28.80
CA ASN A 543 -10.21 -12.56 -28.52
C ASN A 543 -10.69 -11.82 -29.76
N ASP A 544 -11.99 -11.49 -29.77
CA ASP A 544 -12.52 -10.49 -30.70
C ASP A 544 -11.99 -9.11 -30.30
N GLY A 545 -11.34 -8.41 -31.22
CA GLY A 545 -10.77 -7.09 -30.94
C GLY A 545 -10.07 -6.47 -32.13
N LYS A 546 -9.49 -5.29 -31.92
CA LYS A 546 -8.54 -4.67 -32.86
C LYS A 546 -7.13 -5.05 -32.39
N GLY A 547 -6.32 -5.59 -33.31
CA GLY A 547 -4.90 -5.80 -33.06
C GLY A 547 -4.13 -4.49 -32.95
N LEU A 548 -3.01 -4.51 -32.22
CA LEU A 548 -2.08 -3.40 -32.07
C LEU A 548 -0.98 -3.53 -33.12
N ASN A 549 -0.91 -2.60 -34.07
CA ASN A 549 0.13 -2.62 -35.11
C ASN A 549 1.54 -2.51 -34.49
N LYS A 550 2.54 -3.13 -35.12
CA LYS A 550 3.93 -3.03 -34.67
C LYS A 550 4.51 -1.66 -35.02
N ILE A 551 5.07 -0.98 -34.02
CA ILE A 551 5.91 0.20 -34.19
C ILE A 551 7.38 -0.24 -34.17
N GLY A 552 8.19 0.35 -35.05
CA GLY A 552 9.63 0.07 -35.11
C GLY A 552 10.42 0.77 -34.00
N HIS A 553 11.53 0.16 -33.60
CA HIS A 553 12.44 0.73 -32.60
C HIS A 553 13.36 1.79 -33.20
N ARG A 554 13.72 2.81 -32.39
CA ARG A 554 14.78 3.78 -32.78
C ARG A 554 16.17 3.16 -32.69
N ASN A 555 16.40 2.35 -31.66
CA ASN A 555 17.65 1.64 -31.49
C ASN A 555 17.65 0.42 -32.42
N ALA A 556 18.50 0.48 -33.44
CA ALA A 556 18.65 -0.57 -34.43
C ALA A 556 19.34 -1.82 -33.90
N GLU A 557 19.73 -1.90 -32.62
CA GLU A 557 20.26 -3.10 -31.93
C GLU A 557 19.17 -3.94 -31.24
N ILE A 558 17.97 -3.38 -31.06
CA ILE A 558 16.83 -4.09 -30.46
C ILE A 558 16.24 -5.05 -31.52
N PRO A 559 16.10 -6.36 -31.24
CA PRO A 559 15.41 -7.26 -32.16
C PRO A 559 13.98 -6.79 -32.41
N MET A 560 13.40 -7.13 -33.57
CA MET A 560 11.97 -6.92 -33.78
C MET A 560 11.26 -8.24 -33.97
N VAL A 561 10.24 -8.49 -33.13
CA VAL A 561 9.28 -9.57 -33.27
C VAL A 561 7.87 -9.01 -33.48
N TYR A 562 7.14 -9.63 -34.40
CA TYR A 562 5.76 -9.30 -34.70
C TYR A 562 5.04 -10.46 -35.38
N VAL A 563 3.72 -10.44 -35.32
CA VAL A 563 2.86 -11.48 -35.88
C VAL A 563 2.13 -10.92 -37.09
N PRO A 564 2.46 -11.35 -38.32
CA PRO A 564 1.79 -10.86 -39.52
C PRO A 564 0.42 -11.52 -39.68
N VAL A 565 -0.63 -10.71 -39.86
CA VAL A 565 -1.99 -11.18 -40.19
C VAL A 565 -2.55 -10.31 -41.30
N ASP A 566 -3.02 -10.92 -42.39
CA ASP A 566 -3.60 -10.25 -43.56
C ASP A 566 -2.75 -9.08 -44.12
N GLY A 567 -1.43 -9.21 -44.07
CA GLY A 567 -0.47 -8.22 -44.58
C GLY A 567 -0.16 -7.07 -43.63
N VAL A 568 -0.66 -7.10 -42.39
CA VAL A 568 -0.35 -6.13 -41.33
C VAL A 568 0.52 -6.79 -40.26
N ASN A 569 1.55 -6.09 -39.82
CA ASN A 569 2.45 -6.55 -38.76
C ASN A 569 1.93 -6.10 -37.39
N TYR A 570 1.64 -7.04 -36.50
CA TYR A 570 1.09 -6.76 -35.18
C TYR A 570 2.10 -6.99 -34.06
N ALA A 571 2.13 -6.06 -33.11
CA ALA A 571 2.68 -6.31 -31.78
C ALA A 571 1.70 -7.06 -30.89
N ILE A 572 0.39 -6.90 -31.13
CA ILE A 572 -0.65 -7.73 -30.52
C ILE A 572 -1.59 -8.17 -31.64
N ALA A 573 -1.47 -9.42 -32.08
CA ALA A 573 -2.35 -10.00 -33.10
C ALA A 573 -3.61 -10.59 -32.45
N MET A 574 -4.74 -10.40 -33.10
CA MET A 574 -6.00 -11.06 -32.72
C MET A 574 -6.18 -12.30 -33.59
N MET A 575 -6.40 -13.45 -32.98
CA MET A 575 -6.57 -14.74 -33.69
C MET A 575 -7.74 -15.54 -33.11
N ASN A 576 -8.24 -16.51 -33.87
CA ASN A 576 -9.18 -17.49 -33.33
C ASN A 576 -8.43 -18.49 -32.42
N GLN A 577 -9.09 -18.97 -31.36
CA GLN A 577 -8.59 -20.03 -30.49
C GLN A 577 -8.24 -21.32 -31.26
N ASP A 578 -8.93 -21.62 -32.35
CA ASP A 578 -8.67 -22.82 -33.17
C ASP A 578 -7.41 -22.70 -34.06
N VAL A 579 -6.61 -21.64 -33.94
CA VAL A 579 -5.40 -21.47 -34.75
C VAL A 579 -4.37 -22.56 -34.42
N THR A 580 -3.91 -23.28 -35.44
CA THR A 580 -2.91 -24.35 -35.29
C THR A 580 -1.50 -23.88 -35.67
N GLU A 581 -1.39 -22.74 -36.35
CA GLU A 581 -0.12 -22.19 -36.83
C GLU A 581 -0.11 -20.67 -36.70
N ILE A 582 0.89 -20.14 -35.98
CA ILE A 582 1.13 -18.71 -35.81
C ILE A 582 2.38 -18.35 -36.61
N PRO A 583 2.29 -17.52 -37.66
CA PRO A 583 3.47 -16.97 -38.30
C PRO A 583 4.17 -16.02 -37.33
N VAL A 584 5.49 -16.15 -37.19
CA VAL A 584 6.29 -15.24 -36.37
C VAL A 584 7.32 -14.60 -37.26
N SER A 585 7.21 -13.27 -37.38
CA SER A 585 8.17 -12.49 -38.11
C SER A 585 9.23 -11.94 -37.17
N PHE A 586 10.48 -12.10 -37.61
CA PHE A 586 11.64 -11.65 -36.86
C PHE A 586 12.57 -10.84 -37.76
N GLN A 587 13.07 -9.72 -37.24
CA GLN A 587 14.13 -8.95 -37.86
C GLN A 587 15.29 -8.80 -36.89
N ALA A 588 16.44 -9.34 -37.30
CA ALA A 588 17.68 -9.13 -36.59
C ALA A 588 18.23 -7.74 -36.91
N ALA A 589 18.42 -6.99 -35.86
CA ALA A 589 19.17 -5.74 -35.81
C ALA A 589 20.62 -5.91 -36.30
N THR A 590 21.33 -6.84 -35.65
CA THR A 590 22.75 -7.13 -35.87
C THR A 590 22.96 -8.63 -36.03
N MET A 591 24.07 -9.02 -36.67
CA MET A 591 24.43 -10.43 -36.72
C MET A 591 24.85 -10.89 -35.32
N GLY A 592 24.21 -11.93 -34.80
CA GLY A 592 24.44 -12.39 -33.44
C GLY A 592 23.60 -13.59 -33.06
N GLU A 593 23.75 -14.01 -31.82
CA GLU A 593 22.92 -15.03 -31.18
C GLU A 593 21.65 -14.41 -30.60
N TYR A 594 20.53 -15.06 -30.82
CA TYR A 594 19.21 -14.67 -30.36
C TYR A 594 18.47 -15.88 -29.78
N THR A 595 17.48 -15.60 -28.94
CA THR A 595 16.57 -16.58 -28.37
C THR A 595 15.13 -16.24 -28.75
N ILE A 596 14.29 -17.25 -29.00
CA ILE A 596 12.83 -17.14 -29.07
C ILE A 596 12.25 -18.02 -27.98
N GLY A 597 11.48 -17.42 -27.08
CA GLY A 597 10.70 -18.09 -26.05
C GLY A 597 9.22 -17.74 -26.18
N VAL A 598 8.35 -18.57 -25.60
CA VAL A 598 6.92 -18.28 -25.54
C VAL A 598 6.37 -18.59 -24.15
N GLU A 599 5.62 -17.64 -23.61
CA GLU A 599 4.87 -17.82 -22.37
C GLU A 599 3.36 -17.80 -22.67
N ALA A 600 2.65 -18.81 -22.18
CA ALA A 600 1.19 -18.89 -22.29
C ALA A 600 0.55 -18.37 -21.00
N GLN A 601 -0.35 -17.41 -21.14
CA GLN A 601 -1.12 -16.82 -20.04
C GLN A 601 -2.59 -17.25 -20.17
N ASP A 602 -3.16 -17.78 -19.10
CA ASP A 602 -4.57 -18.21 -19.02
C ASP A 602 -5.00 -19.23 -20.11
N CYS A 603 -4.05 -20.03 -20.58
CA CYS A 603 -4.28 -21.14 -21.52
C CYS A 603 -3.23 -22.25 -21.37
N GLU A 604 -3.65 -23.49 -21.57
CA GLU A 604 -2.78 -24.68 -21.55
C GLU A 604 -2.70 -25.30 -22.95
N TYR A 605 -1.50 -25.71 -23.35
CA TYR A 605 -1.22 -26.32 -24.65
C TYR A 605 -0.59 -27.69 -24.48
N ALA A 606 -1.14 -28.68 -25.17
CA ALA A 606 -0.56 -30.01 -25.27
C ALA A 606 0.68 -30.02 -26.21
N MET A 607 0.77 -29.04 -27.11
CA MET A 607 1.89 -28.88 -28.03
C MET A 607 2.14 -27.41 -28.32
N MET A 608 3.41 -27.00 -28.26
CA MET A 608 3.90 -25.74 -28.81
C MET A 608 5.27 -25.94 -29.43
N THR A 609 5.35 -25.92 -30.76
CA THR A 609 6.58 -26.22 -31.50
C THR A 609 6.95 -25.08 -32.42
N LEU A 610 8.10 -24.46 -32.16
CA LEU A 610 8.72 -23.53 -33.10
C LEU A 610 9.34 -24.32 -34.24
N VAL A 611 9.06 -23.91 -35.49
CA VAL A 611 9.74 -24.42 -36.68
C VAL A 611 10.55 -23.28 -37.30
N ASP A 612 11.87 -23.46 -37.32
CA ASP A 612 12.79 -22.60 -38.07
C ASP A 612 12.83 -23.09 -39.53
N ARG A 613 12.11 -22.41 -40.43
CA ARG A 613 12.02 -22.79 -41.85
C ARG A 613 13.33 -22.62 -42.60
N PHE A 614 14.29 -21.89 -42.05
CA PHE A 614 15.61 -21.72 -42.66
C PHE A 614 16.52 -22.92 -42.39
N THR A 615 16.53 -23.44 -41.16
CA THR A 615 17.38 -24.58 -40.76
C THR A 615 16.66 -25.93 -40.81
N GLY A 616 15.33 -25.93 -40.75
CA GLY A 616 14.48 -27.11 -40.61
C GLY A 616 14.40 -27.65 -39.17
N ILE A 617 14.93 -26.91 -38.18
CA ILE A 617 14.90 -27.33 -36.78
C ILE A 617 13.50 -27.10 -36.20
N GLU A 618 13.02 -28.08 -35.44
CA GLU A 618 11.79 -27.99 -34.66
C GLU A 618 12.16 -28.04 -33.16
N THR A 619 11.62 -27.10 -32.37
CA THR A 619 11.90 -26.96 -30.94
C THR A 619 10.60 -26.93 -30.15
N ASN A 620 10.51 -27.71 -29.08
CA ASN A 620 9.36 -27.69 -28.18
C ASN A 620 9.49 -26.53 -27.17
N LEU A 621 8.74 -25.46 -27.40
CA LEU A 621 8.79 -24.24 -26.60
C LEU A 621 8.16 -24.41 -25.20
N LEU A 622 7.48 -25.53 -24.94
CA LEU A 622 7.03 -25.87 -23.58
C LEU A 622 8.18 -26.35 -22.67
N LEU A 623 9.32 -26.73 -23.26
CA LEU A 623 10.46 -27.29 -22.53
C LEU A 623 11.66 -26.36 -22.48
N GLU A 624 11.94 -25.66 -23.58
CA GLU A 624 13.10 -24.78 -23.69
C GLU A 624 12.89 -23.69 -24.75
N ASP A 625 13.57 -22.56 -24.55
CA ASP A 625 13.71 -21.51 -25.55
C ASP A 625 14.59 -21.97 -26.71
N TYR A 626 14.30 -21.49 -27.92
CA TYR A 626 15.10 -21.79 -29.09
C TYR A 626 16.21 -20.75 -29.29
N THR A 627 17.47 -21.19 -29.28
CA THR A 627 18.63 -20.35 -29.59
C THR A 627 19.08 -20.49 -31.05
N PHE A 628 19.37 -19.37 -31.72
CA PHE A 628 19.81 -19.36 -33.11
C PHE A 628 20.72 -18.19 -33.44
N ILE A 629 21.50 -18.32 -34.53
CA ILE A 629 22.24 -17.21 -35.11
C ILE A 629 21.39 -16.53 -36.18
N ALA A 630 21.30 -15.21 -36.11
CA ALA A 630 20.59 -14.38 -37.06
C ALA A 630 21.47 -13.39 -37.80
N LYS A 631 20.98 -12.90 -38.94
CA LYS A 631 21.59 -11.82 -39.72
C LYS A 631 20.55 -10.78 -40.11
N SER A 632 20.98 -9.55 -40.34
CA SER A 632 20.09 -8.44 -40.69
C SER A 632 19.33 -8.58 -42.01
N ASN A 633 19.69 -9.56 -42.84
CA ASN A 633 19.01 -9.88 -44.08
C ASN A 633 18.29 -11.25 -44.04
N ASP A 634 18.11 -11.84 -42.85
CA ASP A 634 17.30 -13.04 -42.70
C ASP A 634 15.85 -12.75 -43.14
N SER A 635 15.20 -13.76 -43.70
CA SER A 635 13.79 -13.64 -44.08
C SER A 635 12.95 -13.37 -42.84
N ALA A 636 12.07 -12.37 -42.91
CA ALA A 636 11.07 -12.15 -41.86
C ALA A 636 10.19 -13.40 -41.68
N GLU A 637 9.95 -14.18 -42.74
CA GLU A 637 9.16 -15.42 -42.70
C GLU A 637 9.96 -16.64 -42.23
N ARG A 638 10.97 -16.48 -41.37
CA ARG A 638 11.80 -17.60 -40.92
C ARG A 638 11.06 -18.54 -39.97
N PHE A 639 10.17 -18.02 -39.12
CA PHE A 639 9.60 -18.79 -38.03
C PHE A 639 8.09 -19.01 -38.18
N ILE A 640 7.63 -20.14 -37.64
CA ILE A 640 6.23 -20.46 -37.44
C ILE A 640 6.11 -21.26 -36.14
N ILE A 641 5.12 -20.96 -35.31
CA ILE A 641 4.82 -21.74 -34.12
C ILE A 641 3.59 -22.59 -34.42
N LYS A 642 3.74 -23.91 -34.29
CA LYS A 642 2.64 -24.88 -34.38
C LYS A 642 2.10 -25.15 -32.98
N LEU A 643 0.79 -25.09 -32.81
CA LEU A 643 0.12 -25.24 -31.51
C LEU A 643 -0.96 -26.32 -31.58
N ALA A 644 -1.17 -26.99 -30.45
CA ALA A 644 -2.39 -27.73 -30.17
C ALA A 644 -2.81 -27.45 -28.71
N MET A 645 -4.03 -26.95 -28.52
CA MET A 645 -4.58 -26.70 -27.19
C MET A 645 -4.73 -27.98 -26.40
N ASP A 646 -4.50 -27.90 -25.09
CA ASP A 646 -4.89 -28.97 -24.19
C ASP A 646 -6.39 -28.85 -23.89
N ASN A 647 -7.21 -29.67 -24.54
CA ASN A 647 -8.66 -29.67 -24.36
C ASN A 647 -9.09 -30.47 -23.12
N SER A 648 -8.30 -30.44 -22.05
CA SER A 648 -8.52 -31.22 -20.82
C SER A 648 -9.70 -30.72 -19.96
N ASN A 649 -10.42 -29.67 -20.39
CA ASN A 649 -11.70 -29.27 -19.80
C ASN A 649 -12.91 -29.81 -20.57
N GLY A 650 -13.12 -31.13 -20.50
CA GLY A 650 -14.34 -31.78 -20.99
C GLY A 650 -14.32 -33.29 -20.79
N ASP A 651 -14.99 -33.77 -19.75
CA ASP A 651 -15.48 -35.14 -19.52
C ASP A 651 -14.74 -36.32 -20.22
N VAL A 652 -13.95 -37.05 -19.44
CA VAL A 652 -13.73 -38.50 -19.51
C VAL A 652 -13.56 -39.10 -20.93
N ASN A 653 -12.48 -38.74 -21.63
CA ASN A 653 -11.72 -39.61 -22.54
C ASN A 653 -10.52 -38.83 -23.09
N GLU A 654 -9.42 -38.77 -22.32
CA GLU A 654 -8.13 -38.38 -22.87
C GLU A 654 -7.79 -39.32 -24.03
N ASN A 655 -7.67 -38.77 -25.24
CA ASN A 655 -7.00 -39.49 -26.31
C ASN A 655 -5.54 -39.66 -25.88
N PHE A 656 -5.07 -40.90 -25.86
CA PHE A 656 -3.72 -41.30 -25.47
C PHE A 656 -2.95 -41.93 -26.65
N ALA A 657 -3.54 -41.95 -27.85
CA ALA A 657 -2.92 -42.45 -29.07
C ALA A 657 -3.32 -41.66 -30.34
N PHE A 658 -2.44 -41.55 -31.34
CA PHE A 658 -2.79 -41.06 -32.69
C PHE A 658 -1.89 -41.68 -33.77
N ILE A 659 -2.26 -41.54 -35.05
CA ILE A 659 -1.44 -41.98 -36.20
C ILE A 659 -0.94 -40.77 -36.98
N ASN A 660 0.36 -40.71 -37.26
CA ASN A 660 0.97 -39.75 -38.16
C ASN A 660 2.06 -40.43 -39.01
N ASN A 661 2.11 -40.13 -40.31
CA ASN A 661 3.12 -40.66 -41.24
C ASN A 661 3.36 -42.19 -41.17
N GLY A 662 2.30 -42.98 -40.97
CA GLY A 662 2.38 -44.45 -40.88
C GLY A 662 2.93 -44.98 -39.54
N MET A 663 2.95 -44.14 -38.51
CA MET A 663 3.33 -44.49 -37.15
C MET A 663 2.21 -44.16 -36.18
N MET A 664 1.88 -45.11 -35.30
CA MET A 664 0.96 -44.94 -34.17
C MET A 664 1.76 -44.54 -32.94
N TYR A 665 1.46 -43.37 -32.40
CA TYR A 665 2.06 -42.81 -31.20
C TYR A 665 1.15 -43.06 -30.01
N ILE A 666 1.71 -43.49 -28.89
CA ILE A 666 1.00 -43.73 -27.62
C ILE A 666 1.75 -42.99 -26.50
N TYR A 667 1.03 -42.21 -25.70
CA TYR A 667 1.57 -41.31 -24.67
C TYR A 667 0.71 -41.33 -23.39
N ASN A 668 1.15 -40.61 -22.36
CA ASN A 668 0.52 -40.55 -21.03
C ASN A 668 0.45 -41.91 -20.33
N ILE A 669 1.56 -42.66 -20.36
CA ILE A 669 1.71 -43.93 -19.66
C ILE A 669 2.55 -43.67 -18.41
N GLU A 670 1.98 -43.92 -17.23
CA GLU A 670 2.70 -43.76 -15.96
C GLU A 670 3.50 -45.03 -15.64
N GLY A 671 4.83 -44.90 -15.55
CA GLY A 671 5.73 -46.00 -15.23
C GLY A 671 5.82 -47.06 -16.33
N GLN A 672 5.41 -48.30 -16.03
CA GLN A 672 5.31 -49.38 -17.02
C GLN A 672 3.85 -49.73 -17.28
N GLY A 673 3.47 -49.75 -18.56
CA GLY A 673 2.14 -50.08 -19.02
C GLY A 673 2.10 -51.22 -20.05
N VAL A 674 0.89 -51.70 -20.31
CA VAL A 674 0.60 -52.68 -21.36
C VAL A 674 -0.41 -52.10 -22.33
N VAL A 675 -0.04 -52.05 -23.61
CA VAL A 675 -0.91 -51.66 -24.72
C VAL A 675 -1.42 -52.90 -25.43
N ASN A 676 -2.73 -53.04 -25.52
CA ASN A 676 -3.41 -54.07 -26.29
C ASN A 676 -4.15 -53.45 -27.47
N ILE A 677 -3.99 -54.01 -28.67
CA ILE A 677 -4.70 -53.57 -29.87
C ILE A 677 -5.68 -54.66 -30.29
N TYR A 678 -6.94 -54.29 -30.47
CA TYR A 678 -8.03 -55.16 -30.90
C TYR A 678 -8.59 -54.70 -32.24
N ASP A 679 -9.08 -55.63 -33.06
CA ASP A 679 -9.91 -55.28 -34.20
C ASP A 679 -11.35 -54.90 -33.76
N VAL A 680 -12.18 -54.40 -34.68
CA VAL A 680 -13.58 -54.03 -34.39
C VAL A 680 -14.46 -55.18 -33.91
N THR A 681 -14.04 -56.43 -34.08
CA THR A 681 -14.78 -57.61 -33.60
C THR A 681 -14.39 -57.99 -32.16
N GLY A 682 -13.43 -57.27 -31.57
CA GLY A 682 -12.91 -57.52 -30.22
C GLY A 682 -11.84 -58.62 -30.19
N ARG A 683 -11.29 -59.04 -31.34
CA ARG A 683 -10.20 -60.00 -31.39
C ARG A 683 -8.86 -59.28 -31.12
N PRO A 684 -7.99 -59.81 -30.25
CA PRO A 684 -6.66 -59.22 -30.02
C PRO A 684 -5.78 -59.40 -31.26
N VAL A 685 -5.10 -58.31 -31.63
CA VAL A 685 -4.24 -58.20 -32.81
C VAL A 685 -2.76 -58.09 -32.39
N ALA A 686 -2.46 -57.26 -31.39
CA ALA A 686 -1.11 -57.07 -30.89
C ALA A 686 -1.10 -56.66 -29.40
N GLU A 687 0.01 -56.92 -28.72
CA GLU A 687 0.26 -56.53 -27.32
C GLU A 687 1.70 -56.01 -27.19
N TYR A 688 1.89 -54.91 -26.48
CA TYR A 688 3.19 -54.29 -26.24
C TYR A 688 3.35 -53.94 -24.76
N ASN A 689 4.48 -54.31 -24.16
CA ASN A 689 4.91 -53.76 -22.88
C ASN A 689 5.68 -52.47 -23.16
N VAL A 690 5.27 -51.39 -22.53
CA VAL A 690 5.69 -50.04 -22.86
C VAL A 690 6.04 -49.27 -21.58
N ALA A 691 6.99 -48.34 -21.67
CA ALA A 691 7.29 -47.41 -20.58
C ALA A 691 6.45 -46.13 -20.80
N GLU A 692 7.03 -44.95 -20.60
CA GLU A 692 6.35 -43.65 -20.68
C GLU A 692 5.67 -43.35 -22.04
N SER A 693 6.14 -43.96 -23.13
CA SER A 693 5.55 -43.84 -24.47
C SER A 693 5.88 -45.02 -25.37
N ALA A 694 5.16 -45.13 -26.50
CA ALA A 694 5.44 -46.11 -27.54
C ALA A 694 5.15 -45.59 -28.95
N ASN A 695 6.01 -45.98 -29.89
CA ASN A 695 5.86 -45.70 -31.32
C ASN A 695 5.75 -47.03 -32.07
N ILE A 696 4.59 -47.32 -32.63
CA ILE A 696 4.27 -48.59 -33.29
C ILE A 696 4.07 -48.34 -34.78
N SER A 697 4.77 -49.08 -35.65
CA SER A 697 4.55 -48.94 -37.10
C SER A 697 3.17 -49.43 -37.49
N THR A 698 2.42 -48.62 -38.26
CA THR A 698 1.08 -49.02 -38.73
C THR A 698 1.15 -49.96 -39.92
N SER A 699 2.34 -50.17 -40.52
CA SER A 699 2.54 -51.06 -41.67
C SER A 699 2.22 -52.53 -41.40
N GLU A 700 2.17 -52.92 -40.11
CA GLU A 700 1.83 -54.27 -39.67
C GLU A 700 0.30 -54.50 -39.57
N PHE A 701 -0.51 -53.46 -39.72
CA PHE A 701 -1.96 -53.48 -39.58
C PHE A 701 -2.64 -53.27 -40.93
N ALA A 702 -3.71 -54.02 -41.19
CA ALA A 702 -4.54 -53.77 -42.36
C ALA A 702 -5.34 -52.46 -42.17
N ALA A 703 -5.62 -51.73 -43.25
CA ALA A 703 -6.47 -50.54 -43.20
C ALA A 703 -7.83 -50.89 -42.57
N GLY A 704 -8.23 -50.13 -41.55
CA GLY A 704 -9.38 -50.46 -40.73
C GLY A 704 -9.41 -49.75 -39.38
N VAL A 705 -10.47 -50.02 -38.62
CA VAL A 705 -10.67 -49.46 -37.29
C VAL A 705 -10.13 -50.43 -36.24
N TYR A 706 -9.42 -49.90 -35.26
CA TYR A 706 -8.85 -50.64 -34.14
C TYR A 706 -9.26 -50.01 -32.81
N ILE A 707 -9.32 -50.82 -31.77
CA ILE A 707 -9.51 -50.40 -30.38
C ILE A 707 -8.21 -50.62 -29.63
N ILE A 708 -7.63 -49.55 -29.10
CA ILE A 708 -6.43 -49.57 -28.28
C ILE A 708 -6.87 -49.56 -26.82
N ARG A 709 -6.36 -50.48 -26.02
CA ARG A 709 -6.56 -50.54 -24.57
C ARG A 709 -5.20 -50.46 -23.89
N MET A 710 -4.93 -49.35 -23.22
CA MET A 710 -3.74 -49.15 -22.40
C MET A 710 -4.08 -49.47 -20.94
N SER A 711 -3.16 -50.12 -20.23
CA SER A 711 -3.27 -50.37 -18.79
C SER A 711 -1.95 -50.01 -18.11
N ASP A 712 -1.99 -49.10 -17.15
CA ASP A 712 -0.85 -48.63 -16.36
C ASP A 712 -1.22 -48.54 -14.86
N GLU A 713 -0.37 -47.91 -14.06
CA GLU A 713 -0.58 -47.74 -12.61
C GLU A 713 -1.83 -46.89 -12.27
N ASN A 714 -2.27 -46.02 -13.19
CA ASN A 714 -3.43 -45.14 -13.03
C ASN A 714 -4.74 -45.77 -13.54
N GLY A 715 -4.68 -46.94 -14.17
CA GLY A 715 -5.86 -47.72 -14.54
C GLY A 715 -5.87 -48.10 -16.02
N VAL A 716 -7.07 -48.13 -16.61
CA VAL A 716 -7.27 -48.63 -17.98
C VAL A 716 -7.90 -47.53 -18.82
N LYS A 717 -7.23 -47.18 -19.93
CA LYS A 717 -7.75 -46.26 -20.95
C LYS A 717 -8.08 -47.03 -22.24
N VAL A 718 -9.14 -46.63 -22.95
CA VAL A 718 -9.55 -47.26 -24.21
C VAL A 718 -9.82 -46.19 -25.26
N GLN A 719 -9.24 -46.33 -26.46
CA GLN A 719 -9.40 -45.40 -27.56
C GLN A 719 -9.58 -46.10 -28.90
N LYS A 720 -10.43 -45.54 -29.77
CA LYS A 720 -10.59 -45.98 -31.15
C LYS A 720 -9.58 -45.26 -32.06
N ILE A 721 -8.90 -46.00 -32.93
CA ILE A 721 -8.02 -45.47 -33.98
C ILE A 721 -8.39 -46.03 -35.35
N VAL A 722 -8.17 -45.22 -36.40
CA VAL A 722 -8.34 -45.62 -37.80
C VAL A 722 -6.96 -45.68 -38.44
N VAL A 723 -6.57 -46.85 -38.95
CA VAL A 723 -5.40 -47.04 -39.80
C VAL A 723 -5.86 -46.92 -41.25
N GLU A 724 -5.30 -45.95 -41.98
CA GLU A 724 -5.63 -45.68 -43.39
C GLU A 724 -4.82 -46.51 -44.39
#